data_AF-A0A9E3LA20-F1
#
_entry.id   AF-A0A9E3LA20-F1
#
_cell.length_a   1.000
_cell.length_b   1.000
_cell.length_c   1.000
_cell.angle_alpha   90.00
_cell.angle_beta   90.00
_cell.angle_gamma   90.00
#
_symmetry.space_group_name_H-M   'P 1'
#
loop_
_entity.id
_entity.type
_entity.pdbx_description
1 polymer ?
#
loop_
_entity_poly.entity_id
_entity_poly.type
_entity_poly.pdbx_seq_one_letter_code
_entity_poly.pdbx_strand_id
1 'polypeptide(L)'
;MTDIAHDLPFTARLGELAPLFDALADVAIRGEVPGPELLDRVAATGPVLSALAQNPNDGEPYSRSILRVDDKVEIMLARWRPGHSCAPHDHGGAGGFVVTVEGTFHERRFGWDGPRLVVSHSTMRHQGTAIPITPEVIHDMRAEDSGLTLHLYSPPPAGMRVFDLDRAEALELVGNYGAWIPQGDHPRIPFANITPKDPGTPIIWVAYSTHYRGGSAEFGVAAATMARELTLAHPEAEVIVSGLEHKADFTAELARLVDVGQKLSQLHLIGHAGMYGPMFGSTEWPEQFSPHEWRAMTIPFADDGRAYFHACRTARWFAPFFADVFGVPTFGNQNYTTVSAHKDHFAWAGRHPAIRPNLYMIAAPGKKSHGLRGSVRKYLGCAAEPMLESRPAATYPERTYDRVADLYDRAYVDIRVRDAEWRWITGRVAGVRTELGRPLRVLDIGCGNGALLRALDDRGDIDFGIGVDNSAGMLARARQRGRDRDRARLRFIRVNGPELDVPDDHVDAVISFLSFRYLDWDPVMAEIRRVLAPGGRLWVVDMVERPARMRDLRVLAGSAVAHVRTRRARPQFATDLAALTTHPDWLNMLRHNPIRAEHEYRWYFGSRFPAAVLETLTATMSARVVAFDSGPLAKGHSAPLSYP
;
A
#
# COMPACT_ATOMS: atom_id res chain seq x y z
N MET A 1 20.99 6.30 8.18
CA MET A 1 22.43 6.02 8.08
C MET A 1 23.09 7.24 7.51
N THR A 2 23.70 8.04 8.38
CA THR A 2 24.42 9.26 8.05
C THR A 2 25.71 9.16 8.86
N ASP A 3 26.66 8.35 8.39
CA ASP A 3 28.02 8.35 8.97
C ASP A 3 29.07 7.61 8.11
N ILE A 4 28.95 7.70 6.78
CA ILE A 4 30.10 7.43 5.87
C ILE A 4 30.30 8.62 4.89
N ALA A 5 29.43 9.64 4.93
CA ALA A 5 29.52 10.82 4.06
C ALA A 5 30.50 11.90 4.56
N HIS A 6 31.23 11.68 5.66
CA HIS A 6 31.97 12.75 6.35
C HIS A 6 33.50 12.71 6.26
N ASP A 7 34.09 11.96 5.31
CA ASP A 7 35.54 12.04 5.03
C ASP A 7 35.90 12.18 3.53
N LEU A 8 34.95 12.60 2.69
CA LEU A 8 35.31 13.04 1.34
C LEU A 8 35.70 14.53 1.40
N PRO A 9 36.92 14.91 0.99
CA PRO A 9 37.25 16.32 0.86
C PRO A 9 36.31 16.89 -0.20
N PHE A 10 35.44 17.82 0.21
CA PHE A 10 34.64 18.65 -0.69
C PHE A 10 35.62 19.56 -1.45
N THR A 11 36.34 18.98 -2.41
CA THR A 11 37.26 19.73 -3.28
C THR A 11 36.40 20.49 -4.27
N ALA A 12 36.80 21.73 -4.60
CA ALA A 12 36.11 22.56 -5.59
C ALA A 12 35.84 21.83 -6.93
N ARG A 13 36.63 20.80 -7.24
CA ARG A 13 36.54 19.97 -8.45
C ARG A 13 35.30 19.06 -8.51
N LEU A 14 34.73 18.62 -7.38
CA LEU A 14 33.50 17.81 -7.36
C LEU A 14 32.27 18.65 -7.70
N GLY A 15 32.25 19.93 -7.31
CA GLY A 15 31.16 20.86 -7.63
C GLY A 15 31.03 21.12 -9.14
N GLU A 16 32.15 21.13 -9.86
CA GLU A 16 32.17 21.30 -11.33
C GLU A 16 31.59 20.10 -12.09
N LEU A 17 31.62 18.90 -11.48
CA LEU A 17 31.11 17.66 -12.08
C LEU A 17 29.63 17.39 -11.75
N ALA A 18 29.04 18.12 -10.81
CA ALA A 18 27.65 17.89 -10.37
C ALA A 18 26.64 17.89 -11.54
N PRO A 19 26.66 18.84 -12.50
CA PRO A 19 25.74 18.82 -13.64
C PRO A 19 25.94 17.65 -14.61
N LEU A 20 27.13 17.03 -14.64
CA LEU A 20 27.37 15.81 -15.40
C LEU A 20 26.79 14.61 -14.68
N PHE A 21 27.01 14.51 -13.37
CA PHE A 21 26.47 13.43 -12.55
C PHE A 21 24.95 13.44 -12.46
N ASP A 22 24.32 14.61 -12.37
CA ASP A 22 22.85 14.72 -12.41
C ASP A 22 22.29 14.18 -13.73
N ALA A 23 22.87 14.58 -14.87
CA ALA A 23 22.43 14.12 -16.18
C ALA A 23 22.63 12.60 -16.38
N LEU A 24 23.74 12.05 -15.90
CA LEU A 24 24.01 10.61 -15.97
C LEU A 24 23.09 9.82 -15.01
N ALA A 25 22.81 10.36 -13.81
CA ALA A 25 21.89 9.77 -12.86
C ALA A 25 20.47 9.65 -13.43
N ASP A 26 19.98 10.72 -14.08
CA ASP A 26 18.67 10.70 -14.72
C ASP A 26 18.55 9.62 -15.80
N VAL A 27 19.62 9.37 -16.57
CA VAL A 27 19.67 8.28 -17.56
C VAL A 27 19.61 6.92 -16.87
N ALA A 28 20.40 6.71 -15.81
CA ALA A 28 20.41 5.46 -15.07
C ALA A 28 19.06 5.16 -14.40
N ILE A 29 18.41 6.18 -13.82
CA ILE A 29 17.09 6.07 -13.18
C ILE A 29 16.00 5.68 -14.18
N ARG A 30 16.13 6.09 -15.44
CA ARG A 30 15.22 5.66 -16.52
C ARG A 30 15.55 4.27 -17.08
N GLY A 31 16.63 3.63 -16.65
CA GLY A 31 17.09 2.35 -17.20
C GLY A 31 17.66 2.45 -18.62
N GLU A 32 18.16 3.64 -18.99
CA GLU A 32 18.73 3.92 -20.31
C GLU A 32 20.27 3.90 -20.30
N VAL A 33 20.89 4.02 -21.47
CA VAL A 33 22.34 4.25 -21.63
C VAL A 33 22.60 5.68 -22.14
N PRO A 34 23.73 6.30 -21.76
CA PRO A 34 24.03 7.67 -22.17
C PRO A 34 24.25 7.76 -23.68
N GLY A 35 23.68 8.79 -24.30
CA GLY A 35 23.91 9.11 -25.70
C GLY A 35 25.30 9.73 -25.97
N PRO A 36 25.67 9.93 -27.25
CA PRO A 36 27.00 10.41 -27.65
C PRO A 36 27.43 11.72 -26.99
N GLU A 37 26.53 12.71 -26.89
CA GLU A 37 26.84 14.01 -26.28
C GLU A 37 27.27 13.89 -24.82
N LEU A 38 26.64 12.97 -24.07
CA LEU A 38 26.95 12.78 -22.66
C LEU A 38 28.25 11.97 -22.50
N LEU A 39 28.54 11.04 -23.41
CA LEU A 39 29.82 10.33 -23.48
C LEU A 39 30.99 11.26 -23.80
N ASP A 40 30.80 12.22 -24.72
CA ASP A 40 31.81 13.24 -25.03
C ASP A 40 32.12 14.12 -23.81
N ARG A 41 31.09 14.46 -23.02
CA ARG A 41 31.27 15.18 -21.75
C ARG A 41 32.05 14.34 -20.73
N VAL A 42 31.77 13.04 -20.60
CA VAL A 42 32.54 12.15 -19.73
C VAL A 42 34.00 12.11 -20.18
N ALA A 43 34.25 11.94 -21.48
CA ALA A 43 35.60 11.91 -22.05
C ALA A 43 36.37 13.22 -21.78
N ALA A 44 35.73 14.39 -21.95
CA ALA A 44 36.34 15.69 -21.66
C ALA A 44 36.73 15.84 -20.17
N THR A 45 36.01 15.19 -19.26
CA THR A 45 36.30 15.19 -17.82
C THR A 45 37.26 14.10 -17.35
N GLY A 46 37.72 13.22 -18.26
CA GLY A 46 38.57 12.06 -17.95
C GLY A 46 39.75 12.35 -17.02
N PRO A 47 40.59 13.38 -17.28
CA PRO A 47 41.70 13.72 -16.38
C PRO A 47 41.28 14.09 -14.96
N VAL A 48 40.12 14.74 -14.79
CA VAL A 48 39.57 15.11 -13.48
C VAL A 48 39.07 13.85 -12.76
N LEU A 49 38.35 12.98 -13.46
CA LEU A 49 37.88 11.70 -12.91
C LEU A 49 39.07 10.81 -12.50
N SER A 50 40.11 10.73 -13.32
CA SER A 50 41.33 10.00 -13.00
C SER A 50 41.98 10.52 -11.72
N ALA A 51 42.08 11.84 -11.54
CA ALA A 51 42.64 12.42 -10.31
C ALA A 51 41.80 12.13 -9.03
N LEU A 52 40.51 11.81 -9.18
CA LEU A 52 39.63 11.45 -8.06
C LEU A 52 39.68 9.96 -7.69
N ALA A 53 40.08 9.10 -8.62
CA ALA A 53 40.12 7.65 -8.40
C ALA A 53 41.35 7.22 -7.58
N GLN A 54 41.09 6.47 -6.51
CA GLN A 54 42.13 5.89 -5.66
C GLN A 54 42.89 4.77 -6.39
N ASN A 55 44.01 4.32 -5.83
CA ASN A 55 44.70 3.13 -6.31
C ASN A 55 44.14 1.87 -5.64
N PRO A 56 44.07 0.73 -6.35
CA PRO A 56 43.60 -0.54 -5.78
C PRO A 56 44.50 -1.01 -4.64
N ASN A 57 43.92 -1.64 -3.60
CA ASN A 57 44.72 -2.29 -2.56
C ASN A 57 45.37 -3.58 -3.11
N ASP A 58 46.31 -4.15 -2.37
CA ASP A 58 46.98 -5.38 -2.78
C ASP A 58 45.99 -6.56 -2.84
N GLY A 59 46.02 -7.29 -3.95
CA GLY A 59 45.10 -8.40 -4.23
C GLY A 59 43.75 -7.98 -4.84
N GLU A 60 43.43 -6.69 -4.90
CA GLU A 60 42.20 -6.20 -5.53
C GLU A 60 42.42 -5.86 -7.01
N PRO A 61 41.52 -6.30 -7.92
CA PRO A 61 41.65 -6.03 -9.35
C PRO A 61 41.44 -4.55 -9.70
N TYR A 62 40.67 -3.82 -8.87
CA TYR A 62 40.41 -2.39 -9.04
C TYR A 62 40.05 -1.73 -7.70
N SER A 63 40.23 -0.41 -7.58
CA SER A 63 39.79 0.37 -6.41
C SER A 63 38.33 0.80 -6.56
N ARG A 64 37.60 1.00 -5.45
CA ARG A 64 36.28 1.65 -5.49
C ARG A 64 36.35 3.06 -4.91
N SER A 65 36.04 4.08 -5.72
CA SER A 65 35.93 5.46 -5.26
C SER A 65 34.50 5.96 -5.45
N ILE A 66 33.73 5.99 -4.37
CA ILE A 66 32.34 6.44 -4.38
C ILE A 66 32.30 7.95 -4.54
N LEU A 67 31.59 8.43 -5.58
CA LEU A 67 31.43 9.85 -5.88
C LEU A 67 30.11 10.41 -5.37
N ARG A 68 29.03 9.62 -5.46
CA ARG A 68 27.69 9.98 -5.00
C ARG A 68 26.91 8.71 -4.68
N VAL A 69 26.18 8.72 -3.56
CA VAL A 69 25.14 7.73 -3.25
C VAL A 69 23.97 8.49 -2.62
N ASP A 70 22.78 8.31 -3.16
CA ASP A 70 21.52 8.76 -2.57
C ASP A 70 20.49 7.62 -2.60
N ASP A 71 19.20 7.92 -2.42
CA ASP A 71 18.11 6.95 -2.45
C ASP A 71 17.83 6.37 -3.85
N LYS A 72 18.35 7.00 -4.92
CA LYS A 72 18.02 6.67 -6.31
C LYS A 72 19.20 6.13 -7.10
N VAL A 73 20.42 6.58 -6.82
CA VAL A 73 21.59 6.22 -7.63
C VAL A 73 22.88 6.09 -6.82
N GLU A 74 23.73 5.13 -7.20
CA GLU A 74 25.15 5.08 -6.84
C GLU A 74 26.01 5.44 -8.06
N ILE A 75 26.97 6.35 -7.87
CA ILE A 75 27.99 6.74 -8.85
C ILE A 75 29.37 6.48 -8.26
N MET A 76 30.17 5.68 -8.95
CA MET A 76 31.52 5.34 -8.49
C MET A 76 32.54 5.24 -9.63
N LEU A 77 33.82 5.42 -9.29
CA LEU A 77 34.96 5.17 -10.16
C LEU A 77 35.67 3.89 -9.78
N ALA A 78 36.09 3.13 -10.80
CA ALA A 78 36.96 1.97 -10.65
C ALA A 78 38.27 2.16 -11.42
N ARG A 79 39.39 2.23 -10.69
CA ARG A 79 40.75 2.23 -11.27
C ARG A 79 41.30 0.81 -11.26
N TRP A 80 41.59 0.30 -12.45
CA TRP A 80 41.94 -1.10 -12.66
C TRP A 80 43.44 -1.34 -12.70
N ARG A 81 43.86 -2.48 -12.14
CA ARG A 81 45.23 -2.98 -12.29
C ARG A 81 45.41 -3.59 -13.69
N PRO A 82 46.59 -3.38 -14.32
CA PRO A 82 46.92 -4.01 -15.58
C PRO A 82 46.75 -5.54 -15.57
N GLY A 83 46.04 -6.07 -16.54
CA GLY A 83 45.86 -7.51 -16.76
C GLY A 83 44.97 -8.23 -15.73
N HIS A 84 44.39 -7.53 -14.76
CA HIS A 84 43.56 -8.15 -13.72
C HIS A 84 42.08 -8.18 -14.11
N SER A 85 41.40 -9.25 -13.70
CA SER A 85 39.96 -9.43 -13.90
C SER A 85 39.23 -9.30 -12.58
N CYS A 86 38.04 -8.69 -12.59
CA CYS A 86 37.09 -8.92 -11.53
C CYS A 86 36.52 -10.35 -11.62
N ALA A 87 35.94 -10.84 -10.54
CA ALA A 87 35.20 -12.10 -10.56
C ALA A 87 33.83 -11.88 -11.24
N PRO A 88 33.24 -12.92 -11.86
CA PRO A 88 31.89 -12.81 -12.37
C PRO A 88 30.92 -12.42 -11.25
N HIS A 89 30.04 -11.46 -11.52
CA HIS A 89 29.14 -10.91 -10.51
C HIS A 89 27.85 -10.41 -11.13
N ASP A 90 26.80 -10.35 -10.30
CA ASP A 90 25.57 -9.63 -10.60
C ASP A 90 25.56 -8.25 -9.92
N HIS A 91 24.43 -7.56 -10.01
CA HIS A 91 24.28 -6.18 -9.53
C HIS A 91 23.18 -6.06 -8.47
N GLY A 92 22.82 -7.14 -7.78
CA GLY A 92 21.84 -7.11 -6.69
C GLY A 92 20.45 -6.59 -7.07
N GLY A 93 20.05 -6.78 -8.33
CA GLY A 93 18.80 -6.25 -8.88
C GLY A 93 18.88 -4.82 -9.42
N ALA A 94 20.02 -4.14 -9.28
CA ALA A 94 20.22 -2.82 -9.87
C ALA A 94 20.44 -2.90 -11.39
N GLY A 95 19.88 -1.94 -12.11
CA GLY A 95 20.26 -1.66 -13.51
C GLY A 95 21.25 -0.51 -13.58
N GLY A 96 21.58 -0.08 -14.80
CA GLY A 96 22.38 1.11 -15.07
C GLY A 96 23.40 0.88 -16.18
N PHE A 97 24.59 1.45 -16.03
CA PHE A 97 25.63 1.32 -17.03
C PHE A 97 27.03 1.60 -16.49
N VAL A 98 28.03 1.10 -17.23
CA VAL A 98 29.45 1.37 -17.01
C VAL A 98 30.02 2.11 -18.20
N VAL A 99 30.69 3.24 -17.99
CA VAL A 99 31.42 3.96 -19.04
C VAL A 99 32.91 3.68 -18.90
N THR A 100 33.55 3.21 -19.97
CA THR A 100 35.01 3.04 -20.03
C THR A 100 35.66 4.40 -20.26
N VAL A 101 36.20 5.02 -19.21
CA VAL A 101 36.78 6.38 -19.26
C VAL A 101 38.19 6.36 -19.83
N GLU A 102 39.01 5.38 -19.44
CA GLU A 102 40.40 5.21 -19.91
C GLU A 102 40.69 3.73 -20.15
N GLY A 103 41.38 3.40 -21.25
CA GLY A 103 41.85 2.05 -21.54
C GLY A 103 40.87 1.18 -22.33
N THR A 104 41.20 -0.11 -22.42
CA THR A 104 40.41 -1.13 -23.14
C THR A 104 40.13 -2.29 -22.21
N PHE A 105 38.90 -2.79 -22.24
CA PHE A 105 38.41 -3.81 -21.33
C PHE A 105 37.84 -5.00 -22.08
N HIS A 106 38.22 -6.20 -21.65
CA HIS A 106 37.57 -7.42 -22.08
C HIS A 106 36.40 -7.73 -21.16
N GLU A 107 35.17 -7.67 -21.66
CA GLU A 107 33.96 -8.05 -20.93
C GLU A 107 33.54 -9.47 -21.33
N ARG A 108 33.27 -10.32 -20.34
CA ARG A 108 32.58 -11.60 -20.55
C ARG A 108 31.25 -11.57 -19.82
N ARG A 109 30.19 -11.92 -20.53
CA ARG A 109 28.85 -12.13 -19.95
C ARG A 109 28.60 -13.61 -19.78
N PHE A 110 27.81 -13.92 -18.77
CA PHE A 110 27.51 -15.29 -18.39
C PHE A 110 26.01 -15.57 -18.50
N GLY A 111 25.69 -16.83 -18.74
CA GLY A 111 24.34 -17.37 -18.71
C GLY A 111 24.35 -18.76 -18.06
N TRP A 112 23.16 -19.23 -17.67
CA TRP A 112 23.01 -20.54 -17.05
C TRP A 112 22.81 -21.64 -18.09
N ASP A 113 23.60 -22.71 -17.97
CA ASP A 113 23.43 -24.00 -18.65
C ASP A 113 23.23 -25.08 -17.58
N GLY A 114 21.96 -25.32 -17.23
CA GLY A 114 21.61 -26.09 -16.03
C GLY A 114 22.22 -25.46 -14.76
N PRO A 115 22.92 -26.23 -13.91
CA PRO A 115 23.56 -25.69 -12.70
C PRO A 115 24.93 -25.05 -12.96
N ARG A 116 25.33 -24.84 -14.23
CA ARG A 116 26.63 -24.26 -14.58
C ARG A 116 26.45 -22.84 -15.10
N LEU A 117 27.34 -21.96 -14.66
CA LEU A 117 27.45 -20.61 -15.18
C LEU A 117 28.50 -20.60 -16.30
N VAL A 118 28.08 -20.33 -17.53
CA VAL A 118 28.92 -20.41 -18.74
C VAL A 118 29.00 -19.07 -19.44
N VAL A 119 30.12 -18.81 -20.13
CA VAL A 119 30.28 -17.57 -20.92
C VAL A 119 29.30 -17.59 -22.09
N SER A 120 28.36 -16.66 -22.11
CA SER A 120 27.35 -16.51 -23.16
C SER A 120 27.80 -15.54 -24.25
N HIS A 121 28.59 -14.53 -23.87
CA HIS A 121 29.08 -13.51 -24.79
C HIS A 121 30.42 -12.96 -24.32
N SER A 122 31.25 -12.52 -25.26
CA SER A 122 32.54 -11.91 -24.96
C SER A 122 32.82 -10.79 -25.94
N THR A 123 33.16 -9.61 -25.43
CA THR A 123 33.33 -8.40 -26.24
C THR A 123 34.47 -7.54 -25.71
N MET A 124 35.20 -6.91 -26.63
CA MET A 124 36.17 -5.87 -26.30
C MET A 124 35.49 -4.51 -26.23
N ARG A 125 35.70 -3.80 -25.12
CA ARG A 125 35.12 -2.50 -24.82
C ARG A 125 36.20 -1.44 -24.87
N HIS A 126 36.10 -0.55 -25.84
CA HIS A 126 37.05 0.53 -26.05
C HIS A 126 36.66 1.76 -25.25
N GLN A 127 37.64 2.61 -24.94
CA GLN A 127 37.43 3.90 -24.32
C GLN A 127 36.27 4.69 -24.96
N GLY A 128 35.46 5.34 -24.12
CA GLY A 128 34.27 6.09 -24.51
C GLY A 128 33.02 5.23 -24.72
N THR A 129 33.07 3.92 -24.52
CA THR A 129 31.87 3.06 -24.65
C THR A 129 31.05 3.01 -23.36
N ALA A 130 29.73 3.01 -23.51
CA ALA A 130 28.79 2.66 -22.45
C ALA A 130 28.42 1.17 -22.54
N ILE A 131 28.49 0.49 -21.41
CA ILE A 131 28.15 -0.92 -21.24
C ILE A 131 26.82 -0.96 -20.48
N PRO A 132 25.71 -1.40 -21.10
CA PRO A 132 24.43 -1.50 -20.43
C PRO A 132 24.45 -2.63 -19.39
N ILE A 133 23.93 -2.35 -18.20
CA ILE A 133 23.74 -3.30 -17.12
C ILE A 133 22.24 -3.40 -16.83
N THR A 134 21.69 -4.60 -17.00
CA THR A 134 20.33 -4.93 -16.54
C THR A 134 20.43 -5.81 -15.29
N PRO A 135 19.35 -5.93 -14.49
CA PRO A 135 19.35 -6.73 -13.26
C PRO A 135 19.80 -8.19 -13.45
N GLU A 136 19.63 -8.75 -14.65
CA GLU A 136 19.95 -10.13 -15.00
C GLU A 136 21.39 -10.32 -15.50
N VAL A 137 22.11 -9.22 -15.78
CA VAL A 137 23.48 -9.30 -16.32
C VAL A 137 24.42 -9.83 -15.24
N ILE A 138 24.99 -11.01 -15.53
CA ILE A 138 26.16 -11.54 -14.83
C ILE A 138 27.36 -11.35 -15.75
N HIS A 139 28.38 -10.64 -15.29
CA HIS A 139 29.56 -10.39 -16.10
C HIS A 139 30.86 -10.32 -15.30
N ASP A 140 31.99 -10.44 -15.99
CA ASP A 140 33.27 -9.96 -15.52
C ASP A 140 33.92 -9.03 -16.55
N MET A 141 34.89 -8.27 -16.06
CA MET A 141 35.68 -7.35 -16.84
C MET A 141 37.15 -7.52 -16.48
N ARG A 142 38.01 -7.44 -17.51
CA ARG A 142 39.46 -7.41 -17.38
C ARG A 142 39.99 -6.18 -18.09
N ALA A 143 40.88 -5.43 -17.44
CA ALA A 143 41.63 -4.39 -18.11
C ALA A 143 42.84 -5.02 -18.84
N GLU A 144 43.03 -4.72 -20.13
CA GLU A 144 44.19 -5.23 -20.89
C GLU A 144 45.49 -4.63 -20.33
N ASP A 145 45.49 -3.30 -20.18
CA ASP A 145 46.51 -2.52 -19.47
C ASP A 145 45.86 -1.89 -18.22
N SER A 146 46.33 -0.74 -17.75
CA SER A 146 45.59 0.06 -16.77
C SER A 146 44.36 0.71 -17.39
N GLY A 147 43.29 0.87 -16.62
CA GLY A 147 42.10 1.58 -17.09
C GLY A 147 41.28 2.20 -15.97
N LEU A 148 40.33 3.04 -16.37
CA LEU A 148 39.38 3.72 -15.49
C LEU A 148 37.96 3.54 -16.02
N THR A 149 37.04 3.14 -15.15
CA THR A 149 35.61 3.03 -15.47
C THR A 149 34.78 3.88 -14.51
N LEU A 150 33.69 4.44 -15.02
CA LEU A 150 32.66 5.17 -14.27
C LEU A 150 31.39 4.33 -14.26
N HIS A 151 30.90 3.97 -13.08
CA HIS A 151 29.74 3.11 -12.91
C HIS A 151 28.58 3.91 -12.35
N LEU A 152 27.38 3.63 -12.88
CA LEU A 152 26.13 4.18 -12.39
C LEU A 152 25.13 3.05 -12.21
N TYR A 153 24.58 2.94 -11.00
CA TYR A 153 23.62 1.89 -10.64
C TYR A 153 22.34 2.49 -10.03
N SER A 154 21.18 2.03 -10.51
CA SER A 154 19.87 2.46 -10.01
C SER A 154 18.89 1.27 -9.93
N PRO A 155 18.20 1.07 -8.78
CA PRO A 155 18.48 1.72 -7.49
C PRO A 155 19.91 1.38 -6.99
N PRO A 156 20.45 2.08 -5.98
CA PRO A 156 21.74 1.74 -5.41
C PRO A 156 21.72 0.27 -4.92
N PRO A 157 22.69 -0.57 -5.32
CA PRO A 157 22.66 -1.98 -4.97
C PRO A 157 22.89 -2.17 -3.47
N ALA A 158 21.97 -2.86 -2.79
CA ALA A 158 22.12 -3.19 -1.37
C ALA A 158 23.19 -4.28 -1.13
N GLY A 159 23.49 -5.07 -2.15
CA GLY A 159 24.51 -6.11 -2.17
C GLY A 159 24.65 -6.67 -3.59
N MET A 160 25.53 -7.65 -3.78
CA MET A 160 25.70 -8.38 -5.04
C MET A 160 26.14 -9.81 -4.77
N ARG A 161 25.95 -10.69 -5.75
CA ARG A 161 26.56 -12.02 -5.75
C ARG A 161 27.83 -12.02 -6.58
N VAL A 162 28.90 -12.56 -6.01
CA VAL A 162 30.14 -12.88 -6.71
C VAL A 162 30.21 -14.39 -6.91
N PHE A 163 30.45 -14.82 -8.15
CA PHE A 163 30.40 -16.23 -8.56
C PHE A 163 31.82 -16.82 -8.62
N ASP A 164 32.06 -17.83 -7.78
CA ASP A 164 33.26 -18.64 -7.73
C ASP A 164 33.07 -19.84 -8.67
N LEU A 165 33.54 -19.70 -9.91
CA LEU A 165 33.38 -20.71 -10.95
C LEU A 165 34.07 -22.03 -10.60
N ASP A 166 35.18 -21.99 -9.85
CA ASP A 166 35.96 -23.18 -9.49
C ASP A 166 35.22 -24.04 -8.47
N ARG A 167 34.49 -23.41 -7.54
CA ARG A 167 33.69 -24.10 -6.53
C ARG A 167 32.24 -24.32 -6.93
N ALA A 168 31.77 -23.72 -8.02
CA ALA A 168 30.37 -23.67 -8.42
C ALA A 168 29.47 -23.11 -7.29
N GLU A 169 29.93 -22.03 -6.66
CA GLU A 169 29.28 -21.37 -5.53
C GLU A 169 29.26 -19.85 -5.73
N ALA A 170 28.23 -19.19 -5.22
CA ALA A 170 28.16 -17.74 -5.15
C ALA A 170 28.32 -17.24 -3.71
N LEU A 171 28.90 -16.06 -3.55
CA LEU A 171 29.02 -15.34 -2.29
C LEU A 171 28.13 -14.10 -2.34
N GLU A 172 27.26 -13.92 -1.35
CA GLU A 172 26.50 -12.68 -1.18
C GLU A 172 27.33 -11.66 -0.42
N LEU A 173 27.68 -10.56 -1.08
CA LEU A 173 28.43 -9.45 -0.51
C LEU A 173 27.48 -8.26 -0.30
N VAL A 174 27.43 -7.70 0.91
CA VAL A 174 26.47 -6.65 1.31
C VAL A 174 27.23 -5.39 1.70
N GLY A 175 26.94 -4.23 1.12
CA GLY A 175 27.67 -2.97 1.37
C GLY A 175 28.75 -2.69 0.32
N ASN A 176 29.75 -1.84 0.65
CA ASN A 176 30.75 -1.35 -0.30
C ASN A 176 31.88 -2.38 -0.58
N TYR A 177 31.49 -3.57 -1.03
CA TYR A 177 32.41 -4.60 -1.50
C TYR A 177 32.62 -4.47 -3.01
N GLY A 178 33.77 -4.92 -3.51
CA GLY A 178 34.00 -5.02 -4.95
C GLY A 178 33.88 -6.44 -5.47
N ALA A 179 33.84 -6.56 -6.79
CA ALA A 179 33.58 -7.81 -7.48
C ALA A 179 34.83 -8.70 -7.52
N TRP A 180 35.23 -9.25 -6.38
CA TRP A 180 36.30 -10.23 -6.26
C TRP A 180 35.99 -11.20 -5.12
N ILE A 181 36.59 -12.38 -5.15
CA ILE A 181 36.38 -13.39 -4.11
C ILE A 181 37.14 -12.95 -2.85
N PRO A 182 36.46 -12.58 -1.75
CA PRO A 182 37.13 -12.14 -0.53
C PRO A 182 37.90 -13.29 0.14
N GLN A 183 39.00 -12.95 0.81
CA GLN A 183 39.70 -13.90 1.68
C GLN A 183 38.90 -14.16 2.97
N GLY A 184 38.99 -15.39 3.50
CA GLY A 184 38.31 -15.80 4.73
C GLY A 184 37.08 -16.68 4.51
N ASP A 185 36.36 -16.96 5.59
CA ASP A 185 35.16 -17.81 5.59
C ASP A 185 33.91 -16.92 5.42
N HIS A 186 33.23 -17.06 4.29
CA HIS A 186 32.07 -16.27 3.90
C HIS A 186 30.93 -17.20 3.51
N PRO A 187 29.66 -16.86 3.83
CA PRO A 187 28.50 -17.66 3.42
C PRO A 187 28.49 -17.91 1.90
N ARG A 188 28.33 -19.17 1.51
CA ARG A 188 28.38 -19.63 0.12
C ARG A 188 27.08 -20.34 -0.25
N ILE A 189 26.62 -20.10 -1.48
CA ILE A 189 25.39 -20.66 -2.04
C ILE A 189 25.75 -21.48 -3.28
N PRO A 190 25.47 -22.78 -3.34
CA PRO A 190 25.71 -23.58 -4.54
C PRO A 190 24.94 -23.04 -5.75
N PHE A 191 25.56 -23.08 -6.93
CA PHE A 191 24.95 -22.65 -8.20
C PHE A 191 23.60 -23.33 -8.49
N ALA A 192 23.45 -24.60 -8.13
CA ALA A 192 22.20 -25.34 -8.29
C ALA A 192 21.01 -24.70 -7.56
N ASN A 193 21.24 -23.88 -6.53
CA ASN A 193 20.19 -23.22 -5.76
C ASN A 193 19.82 -21.84 -6.31
N ILE A 194 20.60 -21.29 -7.26
CA ILE A 194 20.42 -19.93 -7.80
C ILE A 194 20.23 -19.90 -9.31
N THR A 195 20.36 -21.04 -9.99
CA THR A 195 20.06 -21.14 -11.42
C THR A 195 18.57 -20.86 -11.69
N PRO A 196 18.22 -20.06 -12.73
CA PRO A 196 16.84 -19.81 -13.13
C PRO A 196 16.09 -21.10 -13.35
N LYS A 197 14.89 -21.19 -12.76
CA LYS A 197 14.03 -22.37 -12.87
C LYS A 197 13.08 -22.22 -14.07
N ASP A 198 12.52 -23.33 -14.56
CA ASP A 198 11.61 -23.38 -15.72
C ASP A 198 10.44 -22.38 -15.54
N PRO A 199 9.96 -21.66 -16.58
CA PRO A 199 8.76 -20.81 -16.49
C PRO A 199 7.52 -21.44 -15.83
N GLY A 200 7.40 -22.77 -15.80
CA GLY A 200 6.37 -23.50 -15.04
C GLY A 200 6.61 -23.59 -13.52
N THR A 201 7.72 -23.06 -13.02
CA THR A 201 8.12 -23.14 -11.60
C THR A 201 7.21 -22.27 -10.75
N PRO A 202 6.66 -22.81 -9.64
CA PRO A 202 5.88 -22.01 -8.71
C PRO A 202 6.71 -20.90 -8.08
N ILE A 203 6.15 -19.69 -8.01
CA ILE A 203 6.79 -18.53 -7.40
C ILE A 203 6.30 -18.33 -5.97
N ILE A 204 7.24 -18.12 -5.05
CA ILE A 204 6.98 -17.58 -3.72
C ILE A 204 7.46 -16.13 -3.73
N TRP A 205 6.51 -15.20 -3.67
CA TRP A 205 6.82 -13.77 -3.67
C TRP A 205 6.82 -13.20 -2.26
N VAL A 206 7.96 -12.66 -1.82
CA VAL A 206 8.14 -11.95 -0.56
C VAL A 206 8.27 -10.45 -0.80
N ALA A 207 7.16 -9.74 -0.69
CA ALA A 207 7.11 -8.30 -0.82
C ALA A 207 7.24 -7.58 0.54
N TYR A 208 7.77 -6.35 0.54
CA TYR A 208 7.75 -5.48 1.72
C TYR A 208 7.61 -3.99 1.39
N SER A 209 6.95 -3.23 2.26
CA SER A 209 6.81 -1.77 2.09
C SER A 209 8.10 -1.05 2.47
N THR A 210 8.59 -0.11 1.64
CA THR A 210 9.89 0.58 1.85
C THR A 210 9.77 1.97 2.47
N HIS A 211 8.62 2.64 2.36
CA HIS A 211 8.52 4.06 2.72
C HIS A 211 7.45 4.38 3.80
N TYR A 212 6.33 3.66 3.85
CA TYR A 212 5.22 4.05 4.74
C TYR A 212 5.60 3.94 6.22
N ARG A 213 5.38 5.03 6.98
CA ARG A 213 5.85 5.22 8.37
C ARG A 213 7.37 5.09 8.52
N GLY A 214 8.10 5.61 7.53
CA GLY A 214 9.56 5.59 7.50
C GLY A 214 10.06 4.17 7.26
N GLY A 215 9.46 3.48 6.28
CA GLY A 215 9.52 2.04 6.04
C GLY A 215 10.84 1.45 6.52
N SER A 216 10.73 0.61 7.55
CA SER A 216 11.89 0.27 8.34
C SER A 216 12.82 -0.56 7.45
N ALA A 217 14.09 -0.14 7.34
CA ALA A 217 15.13 -0.95 6.72
C ALA A 217 15.15 -2.40 7.27
N GLU A 218 14.64 -2.57 8.50
CA GLU A 218 14.33 -3.85 9.15
C GLU A 218 13.40 -4.77 8.35
N PHE A 219 12.40 -4.25 7.62
CA PHE A 219 11.50 -5.07 6.80
C PHE A 219 12.25 -5.69 5.62
N GLY A 220 13.19 -4.98 5.00
CA GLY A 220 14.04 -5.55 3.96
C GLY A 220 14.90 -6.69 4.50
N VAL A 221 15.50 -6.51 5.69
CA VAL A 221 16.26 -7.58 6.37
C VAL A 221 15.35 -8.77 6.74
N ALA A 222 14.14 -8.51 7.23
CA ALA A 222 13.18 -9.57 7.57
C ALA A 222 12.68 -10.31 6.32
N ALA A 223 12.44 -9.61 5.22
CA ALA A 223 12.09 -10.19 3.92
C ALA A 223 13.22 -11.08 3.40
N ALA A 224 14.47 -10.60 3.42
CA ALA A 224 15.64 -11.38 3.03
C ALA A 224 15.85 -12.62 3.92
N THR A 225 15.64 -12.48 5.23
CA THR A 225 15.69 -13.60 6.17
C THR A 225 14.64 -14.65 5.84
N MET A 226 13.39 -14.22 5.62
CA MET A 226 12.28 -15.09 5.24
C MET A 226 12.52 -15.77 3.90
N ALA A 227 13.06 -15.05 2.90
CA ALA A 227 13.36 -15.61 1.60
C ALA A 227 14.38 -16.74 1.67
N ARG A 228 15.46 -16.57 2.45
CA ARG A 228 16.45 -17.64 2.68
C ARG A 228 15.82 -18.89 3.31
N GLU A 229 14.98 -18.71 4.32
CA GLU A 229 14.28 -19.83 4.97
C GLU A 229 13.29 -20.53 4.02
N LEU A 230 12.55 -19.76 3.21
CA LEU A 230 11.61 -20.30 2.22
C LEU A 230 12.32 -21.03 1.09
N THR A 231 13.45 -20.53 0.59
CA THR A 231 14.25 -21.21 -0.44
C THR A 231 14.75 -22.57 0.05
N LEU A 232 15.13 -22.67 1.33
CA LEU A 232 15.54 -23.95 1.94
C LEU A 232 14.35 -24.89 2.15
N ALA A 233 13.17 -24.35 2.52
CA ALA A 233 11.97 -25.15 2.77
C ALA A 233 11.26 -25.60 1.48
N HIS A 234 11.43 -24.85 0.38
CA HIS A 234 10.75 -25.03 -0.90
C HIS A 234 11.76 -25.06 -2.06
N PRO A 235 12.65 -26.07 -2.14
CA PRO A 235 13.64 -26.16 -3.21
C PRO A 235 13.01 -26.30 -4.61
N GLU A 236 11.74 -26.67 -4.70
CA GLU A 236 10.95 -26.74 -5.93
C GLU A 236 10.44 -25.39 -6.43
N ALA A 237 10.38 -24.36 -5.58
CA ALA A 237 9.83 -23.05 -5.90
C ALA A 237 10.93 -22.00 -6.10
N GLU A 238 10.69 -21.00 -6.93
CA GLU A 238 11.55 -19.82 -7.02
C GLU A 238 11.05 -18.77 -6.02
N VAL A 239 11.96 -18.24 -5.19
CA VAL A 239 11.63 -17.22 -4.19
C VAL A 239 12.14 -15.86 -4.66
N ILE A 240 11.23 -14.91 -4.85
CA ILE A 240 11.56 -13.54 -5.27
C ILE A 240 11.26 -12.56 -4.13
N VAL A 241 12.08 -11.51 -4.02
CA VAL A 241 11.95 -10.47 -2.98
C VAL A 241 11.80 -9.11 -3.64
N SER A 242 10.80 -8.33 -3.24
CA SER A 242 10.54 -7.01 -3.81
C SER A 242 10.29 -5.97 -2.72
N GLY A 243 11.04 -4.86 -2.76
CA GLY A 243 10.71 -3.65 -2.02
C GLY A 243 9.69 -2.83 -2.79
N LEU A 244 8.59 -2.45 -2.14
CA LEU A 244 7.47 -1.73 -2.73
C LEU A 244 7.34 -0.36 -2.07
N GLU A 245 7.61 0.70 -2.82
CA GLU A 245 7.44 2.06 -2.33
C GLU A 245 5.99 2.50 -2.51
N HIS A 246 5.43 2.30 -3.69
CA HIS A 246 4.07 2.66 -4.07
C HIS A 246 3.22 1.41 -4.31
N LYS A 247 1.89 1.55 -4.25
CA LYS A 247 1.00 0.45 -4.64
C LYS A 247 1.14 0.12 -6.13
N ALA A 248 1.59 1.07 -6.95
CA ALA A 248 1.89 0.87 -8.37
C ALA A 248 3.00 -0.18 -8.58
N ASP A 249 3.99 -0.23 -7.68
CA ASP A 249 5.08 -1.22 -7.76
C ASP A 249 4.55 -2.64 -7.58
N PHE A 250 3.57 -2.81 -6.68
CA PHE A 250 2.89 -4.09 -6.49
C PHE A 250 2.19 -4.54 -7.78
N THR A 251 1.47 -3.65 -8.46
CA THR A 251 0.81 -3.97 -9.73
C THR A 251 1.79 -4.20 -10.87
N ALA A 252 2.92 -3.47 -10.90
CA ALA A 252 3.95 -3.66 -11.92
C ALA A 252 4.62 -5.03 -11.79
N GLU A 253 4.94 -5.45 -10.55
CA GLU A 253 5.52 -6.77 -10.32
C GLU A 253 4.53 -7.90 -10.64
N LEU A 254 3.24 -7.73 -10.31
CA LEU A 254 2.21 -8.67 -10.75
C LEU A 254 2.11 -8.76 -12.27
N ALA A 255 2.11 -7.64 -12.97
CA ALA A 255 2.06 -7.61 -14.44
C ALA A 255 3.27 -8.35 -15.03
N ARG A 256 4.47 -8.11 -14.49
CA ARG A 256 5.70 -8.83 -14.88
C ARG A 256 5.54 -10.35 -14.76
N LEU A 257 4.99 -10.84 -13.64
CA LEU A 257 4.76 -12.26 -13.40
C LEU A 257 3.72 -12.86 -14.36
N VAL A 258 2.65 -12.12 -14.64
CA VAL A 258 1.61 -12.52 -15.60
C VAL A 258 2.17 -12.61 -17.02
N ASP A 259 3.00 -11.66 -17.43
CA ASP A 259 3.59 -11.59 -18.78
C ASP A 259 4.48 -12.80 -19.10
N VAL A 260 5.19 -13.32 -18.09
CA VAL A 260 6.01 -14.54 -18.22
C VAL A 260 5.26 -15.84 -17.91
N GLY A 261 3.96 -15.76 -17.62
CA GLY A 261 3.10 -16.92 -17.34
C GLY A 261 3.36 -17.60 -16.00
N GLN A 262 4.08 -16.95 -15.08
CA GLN A 262 4.41 -17.51 -13.77
C GLN A 262 3.19 -17.46 -12.84
N LYS A 263 3.06 -18.49 -11.98
CA LYS A 263 2.02 -18.57 -10.96
C LYS A 263 2.58 -18.48 -9.54
N LEU A 264 1.87 -17.78 -8.67
CA LEU A 264 2.20 -17.63 -7.26
C LEU A 264 1.68 -18.82 -6.44
N SER A 265 2.58 -19.63 -5.87
CA SER A 265 2.23 -20.58 -4.82
C SER A 265 2.06 -19.89 -3.47
N GLN A 266 2.89 -18.87 -3.19
CA GLN A 266 2.78 -18.08 -1.96
C GLN A 266 3.02 -16.59 -2.22
N LEU A 267 2.19 -15.75 -1.61
CA LEU A 267 2.38 -14.31 -1.51
C LEU A 267 2.60 -13.94 -0.05
N HIS A 268 3.78 -13.41 0.30
CA HIS A 268 4.05 -12.81 1.59
C HIS A 268 4.20 -11.30 1.44
N LEU A 269 3.53 -10.53 2.30
CA LEU A 269 3.70 -9.07 2.34
C LEU A 269 3.99 -8.58 3.75
N ILE A 270 5.18 -8.03 3.93
CA ILE A 270 5.68 -7.47 5.20
C ILE A 270 5.51 -5.95 5.21
N GLY A 271 4.88 -5.43 6.25
CA GLY A 271 4.77 -3.98 6.38
C GLY A 271 3.76 -3.51 7.40
N HIS A 272 3.14 -2.38 7.08
CA HIS A 272 2.01 -1.85 7.82
C HIS A 272 0.71 -2.14 7.10
N ALA A 273 -0.39 -2.11 7.86
CA ALA A 273 -1.72 -2.33 7.30
C ALA A 273 -2.72 -1.32 7.84
N GLY A 274 -3.59 -0.87 6.93
CA GLY A 274 -4.84 -0.17 7.23
C GLY A 274 -6.00 -1.15 7.24
N MET A 275 -7.21 -0.64 7.05
CA MET A 275 -8.41 -1.48 7.00
C MET A 275 -8.39 -2.43 5.81
N TYR A 276 -7.95 -1.93 4.65
CA TYR A 276 -7.97 -2.64 3.37
C TYR A 276 -6.65 -3.31 3.01
N GLY A 277 -5.84 -3.61 4.02
CA GLY A 277 -4.62 -4.40 3.87
C GLY A 277 -3.35 -3.58 3.88
N PRO A 278 -2.34 -3.94 3.09
CA PRO A 278 -1.04 -3.28 3.02
C PRO A 278 -1.12 -1.76 2.84
N MET A 279 -0.14 -1.06 3.41
CA MET A 279 0.08 0.37 3.24
C MET A 279 1.40 0.61 2.50
N PHE A 280 1.39 1.54 1.56
CA PHE A 280 2.51 2.01 0.75
C PHE A 280 2.61 3.55 0.83
N GLY A 281 3.53 4.16 0.09
CA GLY A 281 3.77 5.60 0.06
C GLY A 281 4.40 6.12 1.35
N SER A 282 4.12 7.38 1.71
CA SER A 282 4.60 8.00 2.94
C SER A 282 3.48 8.19 3.97
N THR A 283 3.81 8.66 5.18
CA THR A 283 2.74 9.07 6.12
C THR A 283 2.04 10.37 5.72
N GLU A 284 2.69 11.24 4.95
CA GLU A 284 2.02 12.42 4.38
C GLU A 284 1.13 12.02 3.20
N TRP A 285 1.60 11.09 2.36
CA TRP A 285 0.93 10.60 1.16
C TRP A 285 0.81 9.08 1.19
N PRO A 286 -0.11 8.56 2.01
CA PRO A 286 -0.25 7.13 2.19
C PRO A 286 -0.91 6.49 0.96
N GLU A 287 -0.61 5.22 0.74
CA GLU A 287 -1.30 4.45 -0.28
C GLU A 287 -1.80 3.10 0.20
N GLN A 288 -2.95 2.69 -0.30
CA GLN A 288 -3.59 1.42 -0.07
C GLN A 288 -4.53 1.14 -1.24
N PHE A 289 -4.66 -0.13 -1.60
CA PHE A 289 -5.68 -0.59 -2.53
C PHE A 289 -7.05 -0.55 -1.90
N SER A 290 -8.02 0.03 -2.61
CA SER A 290 -9.41 0.01 -2.20
C SER A 290 -10.02 -1.39 -2.35
N PRO A 291 -11.17 -1.67 -1.70
CA PRO A 291 -11.92 -2.91 -1.93
C PRO A 291 -12.37 -3.10 -3.38
N HIS A 292 -12.54 -2.02 -4.16
CA HIS A 292 -12.85 -2.12 -5.59
C HIS A 292 -11.60 -2.52 -6.37
N GLU A 293 -10.46 -1.87 -6.12
CA GLU A 293 -9.19 -2.21 -6.77
C GLU A 293 -8.80 -3.67 -6.54
N TRP A 294 -8.91 -4.16 -5.30
CA TRP A 294 -8.65 -5.56 -4.98
C TRP A 294 -9.56 -6.53 -5.76
N ARG A 295 -10.84 -6.20 -5.95
CA ARG A 295 -11.79 -7.06 -6.69
C ARG A 295 -11.59 -7.00 -8.20
N ALA A 296 -11.08 -5.88 -8.71
CA ALA A 296 -10.77 -5.72 -10.13
C ALA A 296 -9.40 -6.34 -10.48
N MET A 297 -8.53 -6.53 -9.49
CA MET A 297 -7.21 -7.08 -9.67
C MET A 297 -7.26 -8.59 -9.92
N THR A 298 -6.41 -9.06 -10.84
CA THR A 298 -6.14 -10.50 -11.03
C THR A 298 -4.75 -10.79 -10.49
N ILE A 299 -4.65 -11.73 -9.55
CA ILE A 299 -3.38 -12.24 -9.05
C ILE A 299 -3.23 -13.68 -9.54
N PRO A 300 -2.15 -14.04 -10.24
CA PRO A 300 -1.99 -15.35 -10.88
C PRO A 300 -1.61 -16.43 -9.85
N PHE A 301 -2.50 -16.73 -8.88
CA PHE A 301 -2.23 -17.81 -7.93
C PHE A 301 -2.20 -19.18 -8.62
N ALA A 302 -1.33 -20.07 -8.12
CA ALA A 302 -1.39 -21.50 -8.37
C ALA A 302 -2.62 -22.12 -7.69
N ASP A 303 -2.99 -23.35 -8.06
CA ASP A 303 -4.18 -24.03 -7.55
C ASP A 303 -4.12 -24.26 -6.02
N ASP A 304 -2.92 -24.38 -5.46
CA ASP A 304 -2.64 -24.49 -4.03
C ASP A 304 -2.14 -23.18 -3.40
N GLY A 305 -2.34 -22.06 -4.11
CA GLY A 305 -1.87 -20.73 -3.76
C GLY A 305 -2.30 -20.23 -2.39
N ARG A 306 -1.44 -19.46 -1.72
CA ARG A 306 -1.67 -18.92 -0.36
C ARG A 306 -1.18 -17.48 -0.24
N ALA A 307 -1.79 -16.71 0.66
CA ALA A 307 -1.38 -15.34 0.96
C ALA A 307 -1.13 -15.11 2.46
N TYR A 308 -0.09 -14.35 2.80
CA TYR A 308 0.37 -14.10 4.16
C TYR A 308 0.65 -12.61 4.36
N PHE A 309 -0.12 -11.96 5.22
CA PHE A 309 0.00 -10.53 5.49
C PHE A 309 0.62 -10.26 6.87
N HIS A 310 1.92 -10.00 6.88
CA HIS A 310 2.78 -9.80 8.05
C HIS A 310 2.70 -8.37 8.58
N ALA A 311 1.48 -7.93 8.90
CA ALA A 311 1.20 -6.60 9.43
C ALA A 311 0.18 -6.64 10.58
N CYS A 312 0.11 -5.56 11.36
CA CYS A 312 -0.78 -5.48 12.51
C CYS A 312 -2.26 -5.63 12.11
N ARG A 313 -3.01 -6.45 12.84
CA ARG A 313 -4.48 -6.58 12.77
C ARG A 313 -5.04 -7.00 11.40
N THR A 314 -4.22 -7.56 10.51
CA THR A 314 -4.65 -8.02 9.18
C THR A 314 -5.67 -9.17 9.25
N ALA A 315 -5.66 -9.98 10.30
CA ALA A 315 -6.63 -11.08 10.47
C ALA A 315 -8.08 -10.62 10.71
N ARG A 316 -8.30 -9.36 11.11
CA ARG A 316 -9.63 -8.92 11.58
C ARG A 316 -10.63 -8.76 10.44
N TRP A 317 -10.21 -8.17 9.33
CA TRP A 317 -11.07 -7.85 8.21
C TRP A 317 -10.40 -8.17 6.87
N PHE A 318 -9.14 -7.78 6.72
CA PHE A 318 -8.45 -7.86 5.44
C PHE A 318 -8.18 -9.30 5.00
N ALA A 319 -7.62 -10.17 5.84
CA ALA A 319 -7.37 -11.55 5.46
C ALA A 319 -8.64 -12.33 5.04
N PRO A 320 -9.78 -12.24 5.79
CA PRO A 320 -11.05 -12.78 5.32
C PRO A 320 -11.53 -12.18 3.99
N PHE A 321 -11.42 -10.85 3.84
CA PHE A 321 -11.80 -10.17 2.60
C PHE A 321 -10.96 -10.65 1.41
N PHE A 322 -9.64 -10.73 1.56
CA PHE A 322 -8.72 -11.15 0.50
C PHE A 322 -8.94 -12.62 0.14
N ALA A 323 -9.15 -13.50 1.13
CA ALA A 323 -9.49 -14.91 0.89
C ALA A 323 -10.77 -15.06 0.06
N ASP A 324 -11.82 -14.29 0.39
CA ASP A 324 -13.08 -14.30 -0.38
C ASP A 324 -12.90 -13.76 -1.81
N VAL A 325 -12.06 -12.73 -1.99
CA VAL A 325 -11.86 -12.08 -3.31
C VAL A 325 -11.03 -12.94 -4.26
N PHE A 326 -9.94 -13.53 -3.77
CA PHE A 326 -8.99 -14.27 -4.60
C PHE A 326 -9.16 -15.79 -4.54
N GLY A 327 -10.04 -16.29 -3.67
CA GLY A 327 -10.31 -17.73 -3.56
C GLY A 327 -9.17 -18.54 -2.96
N VAL A 328 -8.23 -17.90 -2.25
CA VAL A 328 -7.04 -18.57 -1.65
C VAL A 328 -7.04 -18.47 -0.12
N PRO A 329 -6.56 -19.51 0.60
CA PRO A 329 -6.31 -19.40 2.04
C PRO A 329 -5.40 -18.21 2.36
N THR A 330 -5.86 -17.35 3.26
CA THR A 330 -5.16 -16.11 3.60
C THR A 330 -4.89 -16.02 5.09
N PHE A 331 -3.64 -15.70 5.44
CA PHE A 331 -3.16 -15.64 6.81
C PHE A 331 -2.91 -14.20 7.23
N GLY A 332 -3.37 -13.82 8.43
CA GLY A 332 -3.14 -12.51 9.01
C GLY A 332 -2.81 -12.55 10.50
N ASN A 333 -2.36 -11.43 11.06
CA ASN A 333 -2.12 -11.31 12.49
C ASN A 333 -3.32 -10.66 13.20
N GLN A 334 -3.75 -11.23 14.33
CA GLN A 334 -4.89 -10.71 15.10
C GLN A 334 -4.58 -9.39 15.81
N ASN A 335 -3.34 -9.27 16.29
CA ASN A 335 -2.87 -8.18 17.14
C ASN A 335 -1.72 -7.40 16.47
N TYR A 336 -0.73 -6.99 17.24
CA TYR A 336 0.38 -6.18 16.77
C TYR A 336 1.57 -7.04 16.41
N THR A 337 2.19 -6.69 15.29
CA THR A 337 3.46 -7.23 14.84
C THR A 337 4.62 -6.34 15.31
N THR A 338 5.80 -6.93 15.39
CA THR A 338 7.05 -6.26 15.78
C THR A 338 8.21 -6.98 15.13
N VAL A 339 9.26 -6.22 14.81
CA VAL A 339 10.54 -6.80 14.44
C VAL A 339 11.22 -7.40 15.65
N SER A 340 11.88 -8.54 15.48
CA SER A 340 12.61 -9.26 16.51
C SER A 340 13.88 -9.93 15.98
N ALA A 341 14.86 -10.14 16.87
CA ALA A 341 16.07 -10.90 16.57
C ALA A 341 15.85 -12.44 16.60
N HIS A 342 14.71 -12.91 17.11
CA HIS A 342 14.33 -14.32 17.14
C HIS A 342 12.94 -14.52 16.53
N LYS A 343 12.72 -15.69 15.93
CA LYS A 343 11.47 -16.02 15.25
C LYS A 343 10.33 -16.44 16.20
N ASP A 344 10.68 -17.08 17.32
CA ASP A 344 9.68 -17.75 18.18
C ASP A 344 9.20 -16.88 19.36
N HIS A 345 9.88 -15.79 19.67
CA HIS A 345 9.55 -14.89 20.77
C HIS A 345 10.19 -13.52 20.55
N PHE A 346 9.70 -12.49 21.25
CA PHE A 346 10.30 -11.17 21.16
C PHE A 346 11.66 -11.13 21.86
N ALA A 347 12.71 -11.02 21.06
CA ALA A 347 14.04 -10.58 21.44
C ALA A 347 14.35 -9.20 20.82
N TRP A 348 14.90 -8.29 21.65
CA TRP A 348 15.27 -6.94 21.22
C TRP A 348 16.46 -6.98 20.24
N ALA A 349 16.31 -6.33 19.09
CA ALA A 349 17.29 -6.38 18.01
C ALA A 349 18.41 -5.32 18.10
N GLY A 350 18.42 -4.48 19.15
CA GLY A 350 19.39 -3.41 19.32
C GLY A 350 18.86 -2.03 18.95
N ARG A 351 19.73 -1.01 18.98
CA ARG A 351 19.40 0.37 18.57
C ARG A 351 19.42 0.56 17.05
N HIS A 352 20.20 -0.27 16.34
CA HIS A 352 20.33 -0.25 14.89
C HIS A 352 20.01 -1.65 14.33
N PRO A 353 18.77 -2.12 14.46
CA PRO A 353 18.39 -3.49 14.13
C PRO A 353 18.69 -3.89 12.67
N ALA A 354 18.62 -2.94 11.72
CA ALA A 354 18.90 -3.19 10.31
C ALA A 354 20.33 -3.66 9.99
N ILE A 355 21.29 -3.53 10.92
CA ILE A 355 22.66 -4.07 10.73
C ILE A 355 22.74 -5.58 10.99
N ARG A 356 21.69 -6.18 11.56
CA ARG A 356 21.70 -7.61 11.88
C ARG A 356 21.59 -8.44 10.60
N PRO A 357 22.24 -9.62 10.55
CA PRO A 357 22.11 -10.51 9.40
C PRO A 357 20.71 -11.12 9.29
N ASN A 358 20.02 -11.30 10.42
CA ASN A 358 18.70 -11.92 10.49
C ASN A 358 17.76 -11.11 11.38
N LEU A 359 16.55 -10.87 10.89
CA LEU A 359 15.42 -10.29 11.62
C LEU A 359 14.13 -11.02 11.26
N TYR A 360 13.17 -10.99 12.17
CA TYR A 360 11.88 -11.66 11.99
C TYR A 360 10.74 -10.71 12.31
N MET A 361 9.68 -10.78 11.50
CA MET A 361 8.42 -10.11 11.78
C MET A 361 7.52 -11.06 12.56
N ILE A 362 7.28 -10.79 13.84
CA ILE A 362 6.50 -11.66 14.73
C ILE A 362 5.29 -10.92 15.29
N ALA A 363 4.20 -11.63 15.56
CA ALA A 363 3.11 -11.10 16.38
C ALA A 363 3.39 -11.34 17.87
N ALA A 364 3.22 -10.30 18.68
CA ALA A 364 3.42 -10.39 20.12
C ALA A 364 2.46 -9.44 20.87
N PRO A 365 2.09 -9.77 22.12
CA PRO A 365 1.33 -8.85 22.96
C PRO A 365 2.12 -7.55 23.15
N GLY A 366 1.44 -6.43 23.39
CA GLY A 366 2.12 -5.16 23.61
C GLY A 366 1.19 -4.12 24.22
N LYS A 367 1.73 -2.93 24.51
CA LYS A 367 0.99 -1.83 25.16
C LYS A 367 -0.34 -1.52 24.45
N LYS A 368 -0.34 -1.51 23.13
CA LYS A 368 -1.50 -1.15 22.32
C LYS A 368 -2.57 -2.25 22.26
N SER A 369 -2.23 -3.53 22.50
CA SER A 369 -3.20 -4.64 22.52
C SER A 369 -3.64 -5.02 23.92
N HIS A 370 -2.73 -5.07 24.90
CA HIS A 370 -2.97 -5.64 26.23
C HIS A 370 -2.51 -4.70 27.38
N GLY A 371 -2.34 -3.41 27.09
CA GLY A 371 -1.89 -2.42 28.06
C GLY A 371 -0.49 -2.72 28.61
N LEU A 372 -0.18 -2.20 29.80
CA LEU A 372 1.13 -2.33 30.42
C LEU A 372 1.54 -3.81 30.62
N ARG A 373 0.57 -4.66 31.01
CA ARG A 373 0.76 -6.12 31.17
C ARG A 373 1.22 -6.79 29.88
N GLY A 374 0.70 -6.35 28.74
CA GLY A 374 1.12 -6.80 27.42
C GLY A 374 2.59 -6.54 27.14
N SER A 375 3.04 -5.32 27.42
CA SER A 375 4.47 -4.97 27.27
C SER A 375 5.35 -5.83 28.17
N VAL A 376 5.00 -5.99 29.44
CA VAL A 376 5.78 -6.84 30.35
C VAL A 376 5.89 -8.27 29.80
N ARG A 377 4.77 -8.87 29.40
CA ARG A 377 4.74 -10.23 28.83
C ARG A 377 5.61 -10.37 27.57
N LYS A 378 5.62 -9.35 26.70
CA LYS A 378 6.48 -9.30 25.50
C LYS A 378 7.96 -9.37 25.87
N TYR A 379 8.43 -8.52 26.78
CA TYR A 379 9.84 -8.46 27.17
C TYR A 379 10.28 -9.61 28.08
N LEU A 380 9.33 -10.35 28.66
CA LEU A 380 9.59 -11.61 29.36
C LEU A 380 9.73 -12.82 28.41
N GLY A 381 9.71 -12.61 27.09
CA GLY A 381 9.96 -13.66 26.11
C GLY A 381 8.78 -14.61 25.88
N CYS A 382 7.54 -14.10 25.97
CA CYS A 382 6.40 -14.92 25.60
C CYS A 382 6.49 -15.36 24.12
N ALA A 383 5.97 -16.56 23.83
CA ALA A 383 5.92 -17.09 22.47
C ALA A 383 5.19 -16.12 21.52
N ALA A 384 5.69 -16.08 20.28
CA ALA A 384 5.05 -15.37 19.18
C ALA A 384 3.64 -15.92 18.94
N GLU A 385 2.69 -15.03 18.68
CA GLU A 385 1.31 -15.40 18.36
C GLU A 385 1.26 -15.95 16.92
N PRO A 386 0.63 -17.11 16.67
CA PRO A 386 0.52 -17.64 15.31
C PRO A 386 -0.42 -16.78 14.47
N MET A 387 -0.21 -16.78 13.15
CA MET A 387 -1.15 -16.17 12.22
C MET A 387 -2.47 -16.94 12.20
N LEU A 388 -3.57 -16.22 12.00
CA LEU A 388 -4.90 -16.81 11.85
C LEU A 388 -5.18 -17.05 10.36
N GLU A 389 -5.56 -18.28 10.04
CA GLU A 389 -6.02 -18.68 8.71
C GLU A 389 -7.46 -18.22 8.48
N SER A 390 -7.69 -17.55 7.37
CA SER A 390 -9.02 -17.24 6.81
C SER A 390 -9.18 -18.04 5.53
N ARG A 391 -10.23 -18.88 5.47
CA ARG A 391 -10.57 -19.64 4.27
C ARG A 391 -11.63 -18.89 3.46
N PRO A 392 -11.60 -19.00 2.12
CA PRO A 392 -12.68 -18.48 1.28
C PRO A 392 -14.02 -19.01 1.76
N ALA A 393 -15.01 -18.14 1.94
CA ALA A 393 -16.32 -18.56 2.35
C ALA A 393 -16.98 -19.42 1.25
N ALA A 394 -17.55 -20.57 1.62
CA ALA A 394 -18.29 -21.44 0.68
C ALA A 394 -19.49 -20.73 0.03
N THR A 395 -20.03 -19.71 0.73
CA THR A 395 -21.02 -18.76 0.23
C THR A 395 -20.60 -17.38 0.69
N TYR A 396 -20.61 -16.39 -0.22
CA TYR A 396 -20.31 -15.00 0.14
C TYR A 396 -21.14 -14.57 1.36
N PRO A 397 -20.52 -14.09 2.45
CA PRO A 397 -21.26 -13.69 3.64
C PRO A 397 -22.22 -12.56 3.29
N GLU A 398 -23.45 -12.61 3.84
CA GLU A 398 -24.46 -11.58 3.62
C GLU A 398 -24.00 -10.28 4.30
N ARG A 399 -23.55 -9.32 3.49
CA ARG A 399 -23.09 -8.00 3.94
C ARG A 399 -24.14 -6.90 3.72
N THR A 400 -25.27 -7.23 3.11
CA THR A 400 -26.35 -6.26 2.89
C THR A 400 -27.37 -6.28 4.03
N TYR A 401 -28.30 -5.32 4.00
CA TYR A 401 -29.40 -5.23 4.96
C TYR A 401 -30.59 -6.12 4.57
N ASP A 402 -30.49 -6.95 3.51
CA ASP A 402 -31.63 -7.70 2.94
C ASP A 402 -32.36 -8.56 3.98
N ARG A 403 -31.63 -9.32 4.80
CA ARG A 403 -32.23 -10.23 5.81
C ARG A 403 -32.93 -9.51 6.97
N VAL A 404 -32.61 -8.23 7.18
CA VAL A 404 -33.13 -7.42 8.27
C VAL A 404 -33.95 -6.24 7.77
N ALA A 405 -34.22 -6.15 6.47
CA ALA A 405 -34.88 -5.01 5.84
C ALA A 405 -36.23 -4.70 6.49
N ASP A 406 -37.01 -5.72 6.82
CA ASP A 406 -38.31 -5.58 7.46
C ASP A 406 -38.22 -5.01 8.87
N LEU A 407 -37.29 -5.54 9.68
CA LEU A 407 -37.03 -5.07 11.03
C LEU A 407 -36.53 -3.62 11.02
N TYR A 408 -35.63 -3.32 10.08
CA TYR A 408 -35.09 -1.97 9.89
C TYR A 408 -36.22 -1.02 9.50
N ASP A 409 -37.07 -1.42 8.56
CA ASP A 409 -38.17 -0.61 8.06
C ASP A 409 -39.13 -0.21 9.18
N ARG A 410 -39.49 -1.17 10.06
CA ARG A 410 -40.33 -0.89 11.24
C ARG A 410 -39.67 0.09 12.20
N ALA A 411 -38.39 -0.12 12.53
CA ALA A 411 -37.67 0.75 13.46
C ALA A 411 -37.50 2.16 12.89
N TYR A 412 -37.21 2.29 11.59
CA TYR A 412 -36.95 3.57 10.95
C TYR A 412 -38.07 3.95 9.97
N VAL A 413 -39.31 3.80 10.43
CA VAL A 413 -40.48 4.30 9.69
C VAL A 413 -40.45 5.83 9.52
N ASP A 414 -40.09 6.51 10.60
CA ASP A 414 -39.92 7.95 10.63
C ASP A 414 -38.48 8.30 10.97
N ILE A 415 -37.73 8.80 9.98
CA ILE A 415 -36.32 9.15 10.14
C ILE A 415 -36.09 10.20 11.24
N ARG A 416 -37.13 10.98 11.61
CA ARG A 416 -37.07 12.01 12.67
C ARG A 416 -36.85 11.45 14.07
N VAL A 417 -36.85 10.13 14.26
CA VAL A 417 -36.30 9.50 15.48
C VAL A 417 -34.83 9.84 15.69
N ARG A 418 -34.12 10.24 14.62
CA ARG A 418 -32.75 10.76 14.61
C ARG A 418 -32.76 12.29 14.58
N ASP A 419 -33.30 12.88 15.63
CA ASP A 419 -33.62 14.32 15.67
C ASP A 419 -32.42 15.23 15.38
N ALA A 420 -31.24 14.95 15.96
CA ALA A 420 -30.06 15.79 15.75
C ALA A 420 -29.56 15.74 14.30
N GLU A 421 -29.48 14.54 13.73
CA GLU A 421 -29.11 14.30 12.34
C GLU A 421 -30.13 14.91 11.36
N TRP A 422 -31.41 14.74 11.64
CA TRP A 422 -32.51 15.30 10.85
C TRP A 422 -32.50 16.83 10.86
N ARG A 423 -32.31 17.47 12.02
CA ARG A 423 -32.20 18.93 12.14
C ARG A 423 -30.99 19.48 11.40
N TRP A 424 -29.87 18.74 11.43
CA TRP A 424 -28.68 19.14 10.70
C TRP A 424 -28.94 19.14 9.18
N ILE A 425 -29.46 18.04 8.61
CA ILE A 425 -29.78 17.96 7.18
C ILE A 425 -30.81 19.02 6.76
N THR A 426 -31.92 19.12 7.49
CA THR A 426 -33.00 20.06 7.12
C THR A 426 -32.57 21.53 7.21
N GLY A 427 -31.66 21.88 8.12
CA GLY A 427 -31.07 23.21 8.16
C GLY A 427 -30.26 23.54 6.90
N ARG A 428 -29.50 22.57 6.37
CA ARG A 428 -28.69 22.72 5.14
C ARG A 428 -29.59 22.80 3.90
N VAL A 429 -30.60 21.93 3.84
CA VAL A 429 -31.63 21.96 2.79
C VAL A 429 -32.35 23.31 2.76
N ALA A 430 -32.76 23.85 3.90
CA ALA A 430 -33.43 25.16 3.97
C ALA A 430 -32.53 26.31 3.49
N GLY A 431 -31.23 26.28 3.84
CA GLY A 431 -30.25 27.25 3.37
C GLY A 431 -30.09 27.23 1.85
N VAL A 432 -29.84 26.05 1.28
CA VAL A 432 -29.69 25.88 -0.19
C VAL A 432 -31.00 26.20 -0.92
N ARG A 433 -32.15 25.81 -0.37
CA ARG A 433 -33.46 26.14 -0.98
C ARG A 433 -33.65 27.65 -1.09
N THR A 434 -33.24 28.39 -0.06
CA THR A 434 -33.31 29.85 -0.05
C THR A 434 -32.38 30.46 -1.09
N GLU A 435 -31.15 29.93 -1.20
CA GLU A 435 -30.16 30.35 -2.20
C GLU A 435 -30.61 30.09 -3.64
N LEU A 436 -31.22 28.94 -3.90
CA LEU A 436 -31.72 28.56 -5.22
C LEU A 436 -33.07 29.21 -5.58
N GLY A 437 -33.83 29.68 -4.58
CA GLY A 437 -35.20 30.15 -4.76
C GLY A 437 -36.21 29.07 -5.17
N ARG A 438 -35.82 27.78 -5.10
CA ARG A 438 -36.66 26.62 -5.47
C ARG A 438 -36.31 25.38 -4.64
N PRO A 439 -37.22 24.39 -4.53
CA PRO A 439 -36.90 23.08 -3.94
C PRO A 439 -35.70 22.40 -4.61
N LEU A 440 -34.98 21.59 -3.84
CA LEU A 440 -33.73 20.94 -4.28
C LEU A 440 -34.00 19.67 -5.10
N ARG A 441 -33.10 19.36 -6.02
CA ARG A 441 -32.97 18.04 -6.63
C ARG A 441 -31.94 17.24 -5.84
N VAL A 442 -32.31 16.10 -5.28
CA VAL A 442 -31.46 15.38 -4.31
C VAL A 442 -31.15 13.95 -4.75
N LEU A 443 -29.89 13.55 -4.57
CA LEU A 443 -29.47 12.14 -4.59
C LEU A 443 -29.16 11.69 -3.15
N ASP A 444 -29.71 10.56 -2.72
CA ASP A 444 -29.41 9.90 -1.44
C ASP A 444 -28.65 8.59 -1.70
N ILE A 445 -27.37 8.55 -1.34
CA ILE A 445 -26.49 7.38 -1.50
C ILE A 445 -26.57 6.52 -0.24
N GLY A 446 -26.99 5.27 -0.43
CA GLY A 446 -27.37 4.38 0.67
C GLY A 446 -28.70 4.78 1.28
N CYS A 447 -29.71 5.00 0.44
CA CYS A 447 -31.00 5.55 0.86
C CYS A 447 -31.80 4.63 1.79
N GLY A 448 -31.38 3.37 1.93
CA GLY A 448 -32.05 2.36 2.72
C GLY A 448 -33.51 2.20 2.33
N ASN A 449 -34.42 2.35 3.30
CA ASN A 449 -35.86 2.27 3.08
C ASN A 449 -36.49 3.58 2.57
N GLY A 450 -35.68 4.57 2.17
CA GLY A 450 -36.12 5.83 1.57
C GLY A 450 -36.81 6.80 2.54
N ALA A 451 -36.73 6.55 3.86
CA ALA A 451 -37.42 7.39 4.85
C ALA A 451 -36.95 8.86 4.84
N LEU A 452 -35.67 9.11 4.52
CA LEU A 452 -35.11 10.46 4.43
C LEU A 452 -35.72 11.27 3.28
N LEU A 453 -35.60 10.77 2.06
CA LEU A 453 -36.14 11.43 0.86
C LEU A 453 -37.65 11.69 0.99
N ARG A 454 -38.39 10.75 1.58
CA ARG A 454 -39.84 10.91 1.83
C ARG A 454 -40.13 12.03 2.81
N ALA A 455 -39.38 12.11 3.91
CA ALA A 455 -39.56 13.16 4.90
C ALA A 455 -39.23 14.56 4.33
N LEU A 456 -38.28 14.65 3.41
CA LEU A 456 -37.96 15.88 2.68
C LEU A 456 -39.05 16.25 1.65
N ASP A 457 -39.55 15.28 0.88
CA ASP A 457 -40.66 15.46 -0.07
C ASP A 457 -41.94 15.90 0.64
N ASP A 458 -42.28 15.29 1.79
CA ASP A 458 -43.46 15.66 2.59
C ASP A 458 -43.42 17.11 3.10
N ARG A 459 -42.23 17.71 3.19
CA ARG A 459 -42.03 19.11 3.58
C ARG A 459 -42.02 20.08 2.41
N GLY A 460 -42.07 19.59 1.17
CA GLY A 460 -41.85 20.40 -0.04
C GLY A 460 -40.43 20.96 -0.11
N ASP A 461 -39.47 20.30 0.54
CA ASP A 461 -38.08 20.74 0.55
C ASP A 461 -37.33 20.33 -0.74
N ILE A 462 -37.83 19.32 -1.46
CA ILE A 462 -37.24 18.78 -2.69
C ILE A 462 -38.21 18.81 -3.87
N ASP A 463 -37.66 19.04 -5.07
CA ASP A 463 -38.35 18.95 -6.37
C ASP A 463 -38.39 17.50 -6.86
N PHE A 464 -37.29 16.77 -6.73
CA PHE A 464 -37.27 15.32 -6.89
C PHE A 464 -36.15 14.69 -6.06
N GLY A 465 -36.27 13.38 -5.84
CA GLY A 465 -35.30 12.57 -5.10
C GLY A 465 -34.93 11.28 -5.83
N ILE A 466 -33.64 11.00 -5.94
CA ILE A 466 -33.13 9.71 -6.38
C ILE A 466 -32.46 9.04 -5.18
N GLY A 467 -32.89 7.84 -4.81
CA GLY A 467 -32.26 7.02 -3.78
C GLY A 467 -31.55 5.83 -4.41
N VAL A 468 -30.28 5.62 -4.05
CA VAL A 468 -29.51 4.43 -4.47
C VAL A 468 -29.13 3.59 -3.27
N ASP A 469 -29.21 2.26 -3.38
CA ASP A 469 -28.81 1.33 -2.33
C ASP A 469 -28.40 -0.03 -2.93
N ASN A 470 -27.60 -0.81 -2.22
CA ASN A 470 -27.19 -2.15 -2.67
C ASN A 470 -28.19 -3.24 -2.23
N SER A 471 -28.98 -2.98 -1.18
CA SER A 471 -29.94 -3.91 -0.58
C SER A 471 -31.25 -3.90 -1.36
N ALA A 472 -31.52 -5.02 -2.06
CA ALA A 472 -32.77 -5.19 -2.79
C ALA A 472 -34.00 -5.17 -1.86
N GLY A 473 -33.87 -5.73 -0.65
CA GLY A 473 -34.90 -5.72 0.38
C GLY A 473 -35.24 -4.30 0.85
N MET A 474 -34.23 -3.47 1.12
CA MET A 474 -34.44 -2.08 1.53
C MET A 474 -35.11 -1.25 0.42
N LEU A 475 -34.68 -1.43 -0.84
CA LEU A 475 -35.31 -0.77 -1.98
C LEU A 475 -36.75 -1.24 -2.22
N ALA A 476 -37.06 -2.51 -1.97
CA ALA A 476 -38.43 -3.01 -2.03
C ALA A 476 -39.32 -2.29 -1.00
N ARG A 477 -38.84 -2.11 0.25
CA ARG A 477 -39.52 -1.33 1.29
C ARG A 477 -39.66 0.14 0.91
N ALA A 478 -38.60 0.73 0.36
CA ALA A 478 -38.61 2.10 -0.14
C ALA A 478 -39.70 2.30 -1.19
N ARG A 479 -39.84 1.39 -2.17
CA ARG A 479 -40.87 1.48 -3.22
C ARG A 479 -42.29 1.22 -2.70
N GLN A 480 -42.47 0.27 -1.78
CA GLN A 480 -43.79 -0.06 -1.20
C GLN A 480 -44.43 1.13 -0.48
N ARG A 481 -43.64 1.89 0.29
CA ARG A 481 -44.11 3.10 1.01
C ARG A 481 -44.58 4.24 0.08
N GLY A 482 -44.35 4.13 -1.22
CA GLY A 482 -44.73 5.11 -2.22
C GLY A 482 -46.05 4.82 -2.94
N ARG A 483 -46.72 3.68 -2.66
CA ARG A 483 -47.92 3.29 -3.42
C ARG A 483 -49.19 4.06 -3.03
N ASP A 484 -49.24 4.63 -1.82
CA ASP A 484 -50.44 5.30 -1.29
C ASP A 484 -50.55 6.79 -1.71
N ARG A 485 -49.52 7.34 -2.34
CA ARG A 485 -49.49 8.71 -2.88
C ARG A 485 -48.81 8.63 -4.24
N ASP A 486 -49.33 9.32 -5.25
CA ASP A 486 -48.72 9.36 -6.59
C ASP A 486 -47.39 10.14 -6.58
N ARG A 487 -46.34 9.53 -6.02
CA ARG A 487 -45.02 10.13 -5.80
C ARG A 487 -44.09 9.82 -6.96
N ALA A 488 -44.47 10.22 -8.17
CA ALA A 488 -43.65 10.08 -9.37
C ALA A 488 -42.26 10.76 -9.25
N ARG A 489 -42.09 11.66 -8.26
CA ARG A 489 -40.86 12.43 -7.97
C ARG A 489 -39.77 11.68 -7.21
N LEU A 490 -40.06 10.49 -6.64
CA LEU A 490 -39.06 9.69 -5.92
C LEU A 490 -38.72 8.42 -6.69
N ARG A 491 -37.44 8.27 -7.07
CA ARG A 491 -36.92 7.09 -7.78
C ARG A 491 -35.94 6.33 -6.90
N PHE A 492 -36.01 5.00 -6.92
CA PHE A 492 -35.17 4.12 -6.11
C PHE A 492 -34.47 3.11 -7.00
N ILE A 493 -33.14 3.12 -7.04
CA ILE A 493 -32.31 2.37 -8.00
C ILE A 493 -31.34 1.47 -7.24
N ARG A 494 -31.13 0.24 -7.72
CA ARG A 494 -30.15 -0.68 -7.14
C ARG A 494 -28.78 -0.41 -7.75
N VAL A 495 -27.78 -0.24 -6.91
CA VAL A 495 -26.39 -0.02 -7.33
C VAL A 495 -25.47 -0.96 -6.54
N ASN A 496 -24.58 -1.69 -7.24
CA ASN A 496 -23.65 -2.67 -6.64
C ASN A 496 -22.17 -2.27 -6.82
N GLY A 497 -21.89 -0.99 -7.13
CA GLY A 497 -20.56 -0.46 -7.39
C GLY A 497 -20.53 1.05 -7.19
N PRO A 498 -19.44 1.72 -7.57
CA PRO A 498 -19.35 3.18 -7.43
C PRO A 498 -20.16 3.93 -8.49
N GLU A 499 -20.36 3.34 -9.68
CA GLU A 499 -21.08 3.93 -10.81
C GLU A 499 -22.55 4.18 -10.47
N LEU A 500 -23.01 5.42 -10.72
CA LEU A 500 -24.36 5.87 -10.46
C LEU A 500 -25.10 6.07 -11.78
N ASP A 501 -26.26 5.40 -11.92
CA ASP A 501 -27.21 5.64 -13.02
C ASP A 501 -27.98 6.95 -12.81
N VAL A 502 -27.24 8.06 -12.81
CA VAL A 502 -27.70 9.44 -12.65
C VAL A 502 -26.92 10.29 -13.66
N PRO A 503 -27.58 11.17 -14.43
CA PRO A 503 -26.88 12.03 -15.38
C PRO A 503 -25.90 12.99 -14.72
N ASP A 504 -24.97 13.51 -15.50
CA ASP A 504 -24.11 14.62 -15.11
C ASP A 504 -24.95 15.86 -14.75
N ASP A 505 -24.47 16.68 -13.81
CA ASP A 505 -25.09 17.97 -13.45
C ASP A 505 -26.58 17.92 -13.04
N HIS A 506 -27.03 16.77 -12.57
CA HIS A 506 -28.44 16.47 -12.41
C HIS A 506 -29.03 16.88 -11.06
N VAL A 507 -28.23 16.85 -9.98
CA VAL A 507 -28.71 17.09 -8.61
C VAL A 507 -28.03 18.28 -7.95
N ASP A 508 -28.75 19.00 -7.10
CA ASP A 508 -28.23 20.16 -6.36
C ASP A 508 -27.51 19.74 -5.07
N ALA A 509 -27.90 18.60 -4.49
CA ALA A 509 -27.25 18.03 -3.32
C ALA A 509 -27.18 16.51 -3.39
N VAL A 510 -26.05 15.97 -2.92
CA VAL A 510 -25.88 14.55 -2.62
C VAL A 510 -25.86 14.38 -1.11
N ILE A 511 -26.66 13.47 -0.60
CA ILE A 511 -26.72 13.11 0.80
C ILE A 511 -26.24 11.67 0.94
N SER A 512 -25.43 11.40 1.95
CA SER A 512 -25.18 10.03 2.41
C SER A 512 -25.47 9.97 3.91
N PHE A 513 -26.57 9.32 4.27
CA PHE A 513 -27.10 9.30 5.63
C PHE A 513 -26.89 7.95 6.29
N LEU A 514 -25.87 7.86 7.14
CA LEU A 514 -25.39 6.69 7.88
C LEU A 514 -24.84 5.54 7.01
N SER A 515 -24.57 5.82 5.73
CA SER A 515 -24.10 4.83 4.75
C SER A 515 -22.67 5.06 4.24
N PHE A 516 -22.10 6.26 4.41
CA PHE A 516 -20.82 6.63 3.77
C PHE A 516 -19.67 5.67 4.13
N ARG A 517 -19.71 5.09 5.34
CA ARG A 517 -18.77 4.07 5.84
C ARG A 517 -18.64 2.85 4.92
N TYR A 518 -19.69 2.50 4.18
CA TYR A 518 -19.75 1.30 3.34
C TYR A 518 -19.19 1.53 1.94
N LEU A 519 -19.02 2.80 1.55
CA LEU A 519 -18.67 3.19 0.20
C LEU A 519 -17.15 3.13 0.00
N ASP A 520 -16.77 2.90 -1.26
CA ASP A 520 -15.42 3.19 -1.70
C ASP A 520 -15.33 4.68 -2.01
N TRP A 521 -14.65 5.42 -1.12
CA TRP A 521 -14.76 6.87 -1.06
C TRP A 521 -14.22 7.58 -2.31
N ASP A 522 -13.21 7.02 -2.98
CA ASP A 522 -12.60 7.67 -4.13
C ASP A 522 -13.42 7.53 -5.41
N PRO A 523 -13.76 6.30 -5.84
CA PRO A 523 -14.66 6.12 -6.97
C PRO A 523 -16.01 6.82 -6.76
N VAL A 524 -16.58 6.76 -5.55
CA VAL A 524 -17.86 7.44 -5.30
C VAL A 524 -17.73 8.96 -5.30
N MET A 525 -16.59 9.54 -4.89
CA MET A 525 -16.38 10.99 -4.94
C MET A 525 -16.30 11.51 -6.38
N ALA A 526 -15.73 10.73 -7.29
CA ALA A 526 -15.74 11.04 -8.72
C ALA A 526 -17.18 11.11 -9.25
N GLU A 527 -17.99 10.11 -8.91
CA GLU A 527 -19.41 10.08 -9.28
C GLU A 527 -20.23 11.19 -8.61
N ILE A 528 -19.97 11.50 -7.34
CA ILE A 528 -20.58 12.64 -6.63
C ILE A 528 -20.30 13.95 -7.36
N ARG A 529 -19.05 14.21 -7.78
CA ARG A 529 -18.71 15.42 -8.56
C ARG A 529 -19.38 15.42 -9.93
N ARG A 530 -19.47 14.27 -10.59
CA ARG A 530 -20.12 14.13 -11.90
C ARG A 530 -21.60 14.51 -11.83
N VAL A 531 -22.34 13.90 -10.90
CA VAL A 531 -23.80 14.05 -10.81
C VAL A 531 -24.26 15.37 -10.19
N LEU A 532 -23.44 16.01 -9.35
CA LEU A 532 -23.75 17.31 -8.78
C LEU A 532 -23.73 18.40 -9.84
N ALA A 533 -24.76 19.24 -9.91
CA ALA A 533 -24.72 20.47 -10.69
C ALA A 533 -23.59 21.40 -10.20
N PRO A 534 -23.11 22.36 -11.01
CA PRO A 534 -22.11 23.33 -10.57
C PRO A 534 -22.58 24.07 -9.32
N GLY A 535 -21.75 24.10 -8.27
CA GLY A 535 -22.10 24.69 -6.98
C GLY A 535 -22.92 23.79 -6.05
N GLY A 536 -23.24 22.57 -6.48
CA GLY A 536 -23.91 21.56 -5.68
C GLY A 536 -23.07 21.08 -4.49
N ARG A 537 -23.70 20.41 -3.52
CA ARG A 537 -23.07 20.10 -2.22
C ARG A 537 -23.17 18.62 -1.86
N LEU A 538 -22.15 18.12 -1.16
CA LEU A 538 -22.14 16.82 -0.52
C LEU A 538 -22.38 16.98 0.99
N TRP A 539 -23.37 16.25 1.49
CA TRP A 539 -23.68 16.16 2.91
C TRP A 539 -23.54 14.72 3.40
N VAL A 540 -22.64 14.50 4.35
CA VAL A 540 -22.43 13.19 4.95
C VAL A 540 -22.79 13.25 6.42
N VAL A 541 -23.71 12.39 6.86
CA VAL A 541 -23.95 12.14 8.28
C VAL A 541 -23.61 10.71 8.54
N ASP A 542 -22.72 10.41 9.48
CA ASP A 542 -22.25 9.04 9.67
C ASP A 542 -21.90 8.72 11.13
N MET A 543 -21.83 7.44 11.46
CA MET A 543 -21.37 6.97 12.76
C MET A 543 -19.88 6.59 12.68
N VAL A 544 -19.10 6.95 13.69
CA VAL A 544 -17.66 6.65 13.74
C VAL A 544 -17.29 6.08 15.10
N GLU A 545 -16.31 5.18 15.12
CA GLU A 545 -15.77 4.63 16.35
C GLU A 545 -14.79 5.63 16.98
N ARG A 546 -15.06 5.99 18.23
CA ARG A 546 -14.13 6.76 19.06
C ARG A 546 -14.50 6.63 20.53
N PRO A 547 -13.61 6.06 21.36
CA PRO A 547 -13.80 6.04 22.81
C PRO A 547 -14.00 7.45 23.37
N ALA A 548 -14.98 7.60 24.25
CA ALA A 548 -15.26 8.83 24.98
C ALA A 548 -14.05 9.28 25.82
N ARG A 549 -13.82 10.60 25.91
CA ARG A 549 -12.86 11.22 26.84
C ARG A 549 -13.61 12.14 27.80
N MET A 550 -12.98 12.52 28.92
CA MET A 550 -13.59 13.43 29.91
C MET A 550 -14.11 14.75 29.31
N ARG A 551 -13.45 15.27 28.27
CA ARG A 551 -13.89 16.49 27.58
C ARG A 551 -15.22 16.34 26.82
N ASP A 552 -15.67 15.12 26.56
CA ASP A 552 -16.89 14.83 25.79
C ASP A 552 -18.14 14.71 26.69
N LEU A 553 -18.01 14.85 28.01
CA LEU A 553 -19.08 14.62 28.99
C LEU A 553 -20.36 15.42 28.70
N ARG A 554 -20.23 16.67 28.25
CA ARG A 554 -21.40 17.51 27.90
C ARG A 554 -22.20 16.94 26.73
N VAL A 555 -21.52 16.51 25.67
CA VAL A 555 -22.15 15.93 24.48
C VAL A 555 -22.76 14.56 24.79
N LEU A 556 -22.07 13.75 25.61
CA LEU A 556 -22.59 12.46 26.08
C LEU A 556 -23.87 12.61 26.90
N ALA A 557 -23.88 13.53 27.87
CA ALA A 557 -25.05 13.79 28.70
C ALA A 557 -26.23 14.30 27.87
N GLY A 558 -25.99 15.26 26.97
CA GLY A 558 -27.01 15.78 26.06
C GLY A 558 -27.60 14.69 25.16
N SER A 559 -26.74 13.85 24.57
CA SER A 559 -27.14 12.73 23.72
C SER A 559 -27.95 11.69 24.49
N ALA A 560 -27.52 11.33 25.70
CA ALA A 560 -28.25 10.38 26.55
C ALA A 560 -29.65 10.88 26.91
N VAL A 561 -29.78 12.15 27.29
CA VAL A 561 -31.09 12.77 27.58
C VAL A 561 -31.98 12.78 26.33
N ALA A 562 -31.45 13.15 25.17
CA ALA A 562 -32.19 13.15 23.91
C ALA A 562 -32.67 11.74 23.52
N HIS A 563 -31.83 10.72 23.66
CA HIS A 563 -32.21 9.33 23.39
C HIS A 563 -33.33 8.84 24.32
N VAL A 564 -33.24 9.13 25.62
CA VAL A 564 -34.29 8.78 26.59
C VAL A 564 -35.60 9.47 26.25
N ARG A 565 -35.57 10.78 25.96
CA ARG A 565 -36.77 11.55 25.56
C ARG A 565 -37.42 10.96 24.31
N THR A 566 -36.63 10.65 23.29
CA THR A 566 -37.12 10.06 22.03
C THR A 566 -37.78 8.71 22.27
N ARG A 567 -37.13 7.82 23.02
CA ARG A 567 -37.68 6.49 23.34
C ARG A 567 -38.98 6.56 24.16
N ARG A 568 -39.08 7.54 25.07
CA ARG A 568 -40.31 7.79 25.84
C ARG A 568 -41.43 8.36 24.98
N ALA A 569 -41.12 9.30 24.09
CA ALA A 569 -42.09 9.90 23.19
C ALA A 569 -42.54 8.94 22.06
N ARG A 570 -41.72 7.94 21.73
CA ARG A 570 -41.94 6.98 20.65
C ARG A 570 -41.69 5.55 21.15
N PRO A 571 -42.59 4.97 21.97
CA PRO A 571 -42.40 3.66 22.57
C PRO A 571 -42.31 2.54 21.53
N GLN A 572 -43.11 2.63 20.45
CA GLN A 572 -43.06 1.65 19.35
C GLN A 572 -41.67 1.60 18.69
N PHE A 573 -41.04 2.76 18.46
CA PHE A 573 -39.67 2.82 17.95
C PHE A 573 -38.69 2.11 18.88
N ALA A 574 -38.82 2.26 20.19
CA ALA A 574 -37.93 1.59 21.14
C ALA A 574 -38.07 0.06 21.06
N THR A 575 -39.30 -0.45 20.95
CA THR A 575 -39.60 -1.88 20.77
C THR A 575 -39.03 -2.40 19.45
N ASP A 576 -39.29 -1.72 18.33
CA ASP A 576 -38.82 -2.16 17.02
C ASP A 576 -37.30 -2.08 16.88
N LEU A 577 -36.67 -1.04 17.45
CA LEU A 577 -35.22 -0.92 17.50
C LEU A 577 -34.59 -2.05 18.33
N ALA A 578 -35.20 -2.43 19.45
CA ALA A 578 -34.74 -3.56 20.24
C ALA A 578 -34.84 -4.87 19.43
N ALA A 579 -35.97 -5.11 18.77
CA ALA A 579 -36.17 -6.30 17.92
C ALA A 579 -35.15 -6.39 16.77
N LEU A 580 -34.84 -5.26 16.13
CA LEU A 580 -33.79 -5.18 15.10
C LEU A 580 -32.41 -5.50 15.68
N THR A 581 -32.02 -4.77 16.74
CA THR A 581 -30.64 -4.78 17.25
C THR A 581 -30.24 -6.05 17.99
N THR A 582 -31.22 -6.87 18.41
CA THR A 582 -30.99 -8.19 19.02
C THR A 582 -31.12 -9.35 18.03
N HIS A 583 -31.54 -9.10 16.77
CA HIS A 583 -31.75 -10.15 15.79
C HIS A 583 -30.41 -10.81 15.37
N PRO A 584 -30.34 -12.15 15.22
CA PRO A 584 -29.12 -12.84 14.82
C PRO A 584 -28.53 -12.34 13.49
N ASP A 585 -29.37 -12.12 12.47
CA ASP A 585 -28.89 -11.60 11.17
C ASP A 585 -28.36 -10.16 11.27
N TRP A 586 -28.90 -9.33 12.17
CA TRP A 586 -28.37 -7.99 12.42
C TRP A 586 -26.97 -8.07 13.03
N LEU A 587 -26.81 -8.92 14.04
CA LEU A 587 -25.53 -9.15 14.70
C LEU A 587 -24.51 -9.78 13.75
N ASN A 588 -24.94 -10.66 12.84
CA ASN A 588 -24.08 -11.23 11.81
C ASN A 588 -23.63 -10.17 10.80
N MET A 589 -24.57 -9.40 10.25
CA MET A 589 -24.28 -8.31 9.32
C MET A 589 -23.27 -7.31 9.91
N LEU A 590 -23.46 -6.89 11.16
CA LEU A 590 -22.52 -5.97 11.84
C LEU A 590 -21.10 -6.53 12.00
N ARG A 591 -20.91 -7.85 12.12
CA ARG A 591 -19.56 -8.45 12.20
C ARG A 591 -18.78 -8.27 10.91
N HIS A 592 -19.46 -8.20 9.77
CA HIS A 592 -18.85 -8.04 8.46
C HIS A 592 -18.81 -6.58 7.98
N ASN A 593 -19.39 -5.67 8.76
CA ASN A 593 -19.58 -4.25 8.45
C ASN A 593 -19.11 -3.36 9.61
N PRO A 594 -17.80 -3.36 9.94
CA PRO A 594 -17.28 -2.61 11.08
C PRO A 594 -17.48 -1.10 10.90
N ILE A 595 -17.71 -0.41 12.01
CA ILE A 595 -17.76 1.05 12.05
C ILE A 595 -16.32 1.57 11.87
N ARG A 596 -16.12 2.47 10.91
CA ARG A 596 -14.85 3.17 10.66
C ARG A 596 -14.48 4.10 11.80
N ALA A 597 -13.18 4.32 12.02
CA ALA A 597 -12.70 5.22 13.07
C ALA A 597 -12.82 6.70 12.67
N GLU A 598 -13.03 7.59 13.65
CA GLU A 598 -13.22 9.04 13.35
C GLU A 598 -12.05 9.69 12.61
N HIS A 599 -10.82 9.23 12.86
CA HIS A 599 -9.63 9.81 12.23
C HIS A 599 -9.59 9.57 10.71
N GLU A 600 -10.19 8.48 10.22
CA GLU A 600 -10.32 8.18 8.80
C GLU A 600 -11.17 9.25 8.10
N TYR A 601 -12.30 9.63 8.68
CA TYR A 601 -13.19 10.68 8.17
C TYR A 601 -12.50 12.05 8.18
N ARG A 602 -11.83 12.38 9.30
CA ARG A 602 -11.11 13.66 9.42
C ARG A 602 -10.03 13.79 8.37
N TRP A 603 -9.27 12.73 8.13
CA TRP A 603 -8.23 12.72 7.10
C TRP A 603 -8.84 12.81 5.70
N TYR A 604 -9.84 11.97 5.40
CA TYR A 604 -10.43 11.89 4.08
C TYR A 604 -11.06 13.21 3.64
N PHE A 605 -11.83 13.84 4.54
CA PHE A 605 -12.42 15.14 4.27
C PHE A 605 -11.40 16.26 4.38
N GLY A 606 -10.50 16.25 5.36
CA GLY A 606 -9.51 17.32 5.53
C GLY A 606 -8.52 17.44 4.36
N SER A 607 -8.18 16.32 3.71
CA SER A 607 -7.32 16.31 2.51
C SER A 607 -8.00 16.89 1.27
N ARG A 608 -9.33 16.82 1.17
CA ARG A 608 -10.12 17.30 0.01
C ARG A 608 -10.78 18.65 0.23
N PHE A 609 -11.07 18.96 1.50
CA PHE A 609 -11.85 20.10 1.94
C PHE A 609 -11.16 20.74 3.16
N PRO A 610 -9.99 21.40 2.98
CA PRO A 610 -9.18 21.87 4.10
C PRO A 610 -9.89 22.88 5.00
N ALA A 611 -10.86 23.61 4.45
CA ALA A 611 -11.68 24.58 5.18
C ALA A 611 -12.91 23.96 5.87
N ALA A 612 -13.25 22.70 5.57
CA ALA A 612 -14.45 22.06 6.09
C ALA A 612 -14.20 21.37 7.44
N VAL A 613 -15.22 21.37 8.29
CA VAL A 613 -15.14 20.84 9.65
C VAL A 613 -16.04 19.62 9.79
N LEU A 614 -15.48 18.53 10.33
CA LEU A 614 -16.27 17.37 10.75
C LEU A 614 -16.92 17.65 12.11
N GLU A 615 -18.22 17.96 12.10
CA GLU A 615 -19.02 18.27 13.28
C GLU A 615 -19.39 16.98 14.03
N THR A 616 -19.50 17.03 15.37
CA THR A 616 -20.08 15.92 16.16
C THR A 616 -21.51 16.29 16.54
N LEU A 617 -22.49 15.49 16.09
CA LEU A 617 -23.91 15.71 16.39
C LEU A 617 -24.35 15.02 17.69
N THR A 618 -23.99 13.75 17.84
CA THR A 618 -24.31 12.96 19.05
C THR A 618 -23.14 12.04 19.41
N ALA A 619 -23.11 11.58 20.65
CA ALA A 619 -22.08 10.66 21.12
C ALA A 619 -22.63 9.62 22.11
N THR A 620 -22.05 8.44 22.07
CA THR A 620 -22.14 7.39 23.08
C THR A 620 -20.75 7.10 23.65
N MET A 621 -20.64 6.15 24.58
CA MET A 621 -19.36 5.80 25.20
C MET A 621 -18.31 5.29 24.19
N SER A 622 -18.76 4.65 23.10
CA SER A 622 -17.89 4.00 22.11
C SER A 622 -17.99 4.59 20.70
N ALA A 623 -19.04 5.35 20.38
CA ALA A 623 -19.28 5.86 19.04
C ALA A 623 -19.75 7.31 19.03
N ARG A 624 -19.62 7.97 17.88
CA ARG A 624 -20.16 9.31 17.62
C ARG A 624 -20.95 9.32 16.33
N VAL A 625 -21.96 10.17 16.25
CA VAL A 625 -22.51 10.57 14.95
C VAL A 625 -21.87 11.90 14.57
N VAL A 626 -21.23 11.91 13.41
CA VAL A 626 -20.56 13.06 12.83
C VAL A 626 -21.30 13.55 11.60
N ALA A 627 -21.13 14.83 11.27
CA ALA A 627 -21.68 15.42 10.06
C ALA A 627 -20.63 16.26 9.34
N PHE A 628 -20.70 16.24 8.02
CA PHE A 628 -19.79 16.90 7.11
C PHE A 628 -20.57 17.59 6.00
N ASP A 629 -20.24 18.87 5.77
CA ASP A 629 -20.73 19.66 4.64
C ASP A 629 -19.52 20.08 3.80
N SER A 630 -19.52 19.71 2.52
CA SER A 630 -18.45 20.10 1.61
C SER A 630 -18.45 21.59 1.28
N GLY A 631 -19.56 22.29 1.50
CA GLY A 631 -19.85 23.53 0.81
C GLY A 631 -20.06 23.29 -0.70
N PRO A 632 -20.14 24.36 -1.52
CA PRO A 632 -20.21 24.26 -2.97
C PRO A 632 -19.01 23.50 -3.54
N LEU A 633 -19.26 22.44 -4.30
CA LEU A 633 -18.23 21.66 -4.97
C LEU A 633 -17.97 22.20 -6.37
N ALA A 634 -16.69 22.51 -6.63
CA ALA A 634 -16.22 22.80 -7.98
C ALA A 634 -16.20 21.53 -8.83
N LYS A 635 -16.41 21.69 -10.15
CA LYS A 635 -16.21 20.63 -11.13
C LYS A 635 -14.74 20.27 -11.29
N GLY A 636 -14.48 19.04 -11.72
CA GLY A 636 -13.14 18.50 -11.95
C GLY A 636 -12.94 17.13 -11.33
N HIS A 637 -11.70 16.65 -11.38
CA HIS A 637 -11.32 15.34 -10.85
C HIS A 637 -10.81 15.49 -9.42
N SER A 638 -11.18 14.54 -8.55
CA SER A 638 -10.46 14.33 -7.31
C SER A 638 -9.22 13.52 -7.61
N ALA A 639 -8.06 13.97 -7.15
CA ALA A 639 -6.89 13.12 -7.12
C ALA A 639 -7.26 11.85 -6.34
N PRO A 640 -7.04 10.65 -6.88
CA PRO A 640 -7.22 9.42 -6.11
C PRO A 640 -6.28 9.51 -4.91
N LEU A 641 -6.84 9.49 -3.70
CA LEU A 641 -6.05 9.33 -2.49
C LEU A 641 -6.30 7.92 -1.99
N SER A 642 -5.34 7.10 -2.34
CA SER A 642 -5.02 5.90 -1.60
C SER A 642 -5.00 6.23 -0.09
N TYR A 643 -5.79 5.47 0.65
CA TYR A 643 -6.20 5.70 2.04
C TYR A 643 -5.01 5.76 3.04
N PRO A 644 -5.15 6.31 4.28
CA PRO A 644 -4.12 6.38 5.33
C PRO A 644 -3.95 5.14 6.21
#